data_AF-A0A3D9UKS3-F1
#
_entry.id   AF-A0A3D9UKS3-F1
#
_cell.length_a   1.000
_cell.length_b   1.000
_cell.length_c   1.000
_cell.angle_alpha   90.00
_cell.angle_beta   90.00
_cell.angle_gamma   90.00
#
_symmetry.space_group_name_H-M   'P 1'
#
loop_
_entity.id
_entity.type
_entity.pdbx_description
1 polymer ?
#
loop_
_entity_poly.entity_id
_entity_poly.type
_entity_poly.pdbx_seq_one_letter_code
_entity_poly.pdbx_strand_id
1 'polypeptide(L)'
;MLYVLIAAHAVAGASTPILARLLGSRAFFALALVPLLSGVWLVQLAPTITSGSTYDTQYSWIPSLGVNLDLHVGLVQWLLAMVVCWIGTLVLVYCRWYFDGEMPMRSGSILTIFAGTMLGLVTADDLVLMYVFWELTSVFSYLLIAHDPTRRANRGAANTALLVTTTGGLAMLIGIVALGHEAGTYSLSQIVAAPPEGTIVTVAVLLLLVGALSKSALIPFHFWLPGAMAAPTPISAYLHAAAMVKAGVYLVAVLAPSFADTPFWRPAVLVLGTATMLVGGWRALRQSDLKLLLAYGTVSQLGFMVLLVGVGTRSAALAGLGMVIAHALFKSTLFMCVGIIDHSAGTRNLHELGGVGYRVPWLAVIGGLAALSMAGFPPLLGFVTKESAFESVTNLVTGEPPSISPLAAGVVAFALVFGSALTVAYSLRWWWGAFAQKEGAPELNWHRPAVGMVLAPALLGLAGLVGGFLGHPLTDLLAPYAESIDTGKESHGLALWHGLGWPLAMSVVAVASGVGLFMARKRIAAVQATFPRTTTAEELYHRSMRGIDRLAVESTARTQRGSLSIYLGTILVVFVCMALFALVRVQHWPDVRLFDHWVQVSIAVVMVWAAFLAATSRGRLRAVLLTGVTGYSLSLMFVVAGAPDLALTQVLVETISLVIFVLVIRKLPRYFTNRPLSSTRWWRVLVALLVGTTVTLVALVAGGSRTATPVSERWYDLAYEFGYGKNIVNVALVDMRAWDTFGEISVLVIAATGVASLIFLRSRTTDVTRTAEAMEQHDDDHKDDHHPGVWLRGGQTLSPRTRSLVFEVITRLLFGSLIITSIYLLLAGHNLPGGGFAGGLVAGMALMIRYLAAGRHELDEAAPFDAGRLLGAGLFVAIASAIAPVLFGGKVLESYDLKVSIPGPDVWHTPWGADWPMLGDLHLVSSTVFDIGVYLIVVGMALDLARSLGSGIDVHAKEDLAPLPISASTRAIPGGHDRHLHTRPTHRPDPRTDQRPDQRPERGGPPR
;
A
#
# COMPACT_ATOMS: atom_id res chain seq x y z
N MET A 1 -14.02 20.25 -31.05
CA MET A 1 -13.96 21.51 -30.26
C MET A 1 -13.94 21.24 -28.75
N LEU A 2 -14.86 20.43 -28.19
CA LEU A 2 -14.96 20.19 -26.74
C LEU A 2 -13.64 19.72 -26.08
N TYR A 3 -12.92 18.77 -26.69
CA TYR A 3 -11.59 18.36 -26.21
C TYR A 3 -10.60 19.53 -26.11
N VAL A 4 -10.62 20.42 -27.10
CA VAL A 4 -9.74 21.60 -27.15
C VAL A 4 -10.08 22.56 -26.02
N LEU A 5 -11.37 22.77 -25.74
CA LEU A 5 -11.81 23.63 -24.63
C LEU A 5 -11.42 23.04 -23.27
N ILE A 6 -11.61 21.74 -23.06
CA ILE A 6 -11.18 21.05 -21.83
C ILE A 6 -9.65 21.13 -21.68
N ALA A 7 -8.90 20.86 -22.75
CA ALA A 7 -7.44 20.98 -22.75
C ALA A 7 -6.97 22.42 -22.51
N ALA A 8 -7.67 23.42 -23.06
CA ALA A 8 -7.35 24.83 -22.86
C ALA A 8 -7.46 25.24 -21.38
N HIS A 9 -8.41 24.68 -20.61
CA HIS A 9 -8.48 24.92 -19.17
C HIS A 9 -7.26 24.34 -18.43
N ALA A 10 -6.84 23.13 -18.81
CA ALA A 10 -5.66 22.50 -18.24
C ALA A 10 -4.38 23.30 -18.56
N VAL A 11 -4.22 23.74 -19.81
CA VAL A 11 -3.08 24.54 -20.26
C VAL A 11 -3.07 25.92 -19.58
N ALA A 12 -4.21 26.62 -19.52
CA ALA A 12 -4.30 27.90 -18.84
C ALA A 12 -3.98 27.77 -17.34
N GLY A 13 -4.55 26.76 -16.69
CA GLY A 13 -4.23 26.42 -15.31
C GLY A 13 -2.73 26.16 -15.10
N ALA A 14 -2.10 25.33 -15.94
CA ALA A 14 -0.68 25.03 -15.87
C ALA A 14 0.21 26.27 -16.13
N SER A 15 -0.25 27.18 -16.99
CA SER A 15 0.45 28.43 -17.31
C SER A 15 0.32 29.52 -16.23
N THR A 16 -0.49 29.29 -15.18
CA THR A 16 -0.71 30.26 -14.10
C THR A 16 0.57 30.83 -13.50
N PRO A 17 1.65 30.06 -13.24
CA PRO A 17 2.87 30.62 -12.69
C PRO A 17 3.52 31.67 -13.60
N ILE A 18 3.46 31.46 -14.91
CA ILE A 18 3.99 32.38 -15.92
C ILE A 18 3.10 33.62 -15.98
N LEU A 19 1.78 33.42 -16.09
CA LEU A 19 0.81 34.53 -16.13
C LEU A 19 0.88 35.40 -14.87
N ALA A 20 1.02 34.78 -13.69
CA ALA A 20 1.14 35.49 -12.42
C ALA A 20 2.42 36.35 -12.34
N ARG A 21 3.54 35.86 -12.88
CA ARG A 21 4.79 36.63 -12.95
C ARG A 21 4.68 37.83 -13.90
N LEU A 22 3.98 37.67 -15.03
CA LEU A 22 3.83 38.71 -16.05
C LEU A 22 2.76 39.76 -15.70
N LEU A 23 1.62 39.32 -15.14
CA LEU A 23 0.41 40.13 -14.97
C LEU A 23 0.06 40.36 -13.49
N GLY A 24 0.79 39.77 -12.55
CA GLY A 24 0.44 39.77 -11.12
C GLY A 24 -0.96 39.18 -10.90
N SER A 25 -1.73 39.81 -10.03
CA SER A 25 -3.14 39.44 -9.79
C SER A 25 -4.05 39.59 -11.02
N ARG A 26 -3.68 40.37 -12.05
CA ARG A 26 -4.47 40.48 -13.30
C ARG A 26 -4.46 39.19 -14.12
N ALA A 27 -3.57 38.24 -13.81
CA ALA A 27 -3.59 36.90 -14.39
C ALA A 27 -4.95 36.19 -14.24
N PHE A 28 -5.74 36.50 -13.21
CA PHE A 28 -7.10 35.98 -13.06
C PHE A 28 -8.03 36.32 -14.23
N PHE A 29 -7.85 37.48 -14.89
CA PHE A 29 -8.62 37.81 -16.11
C PHE A 29 -8.24 36.92 -17.29
N ALA A 30 -6.94 36.64 -17.44
CA ALA A 30 -6.45 35.72 -18.47
C ALA A 30 -6.97 34.29 -18.22
N LEU A 31 -6.97 33.84 -16.96
CA LEU A 31 -7.55 32.55 -16.58
C LEU A 31 -9.06 32.49 -16.79
N ALA A 32 -9.78 33.60 -16.54
CA ALA A 32 -11.23 33.69 -16.77
C ALA A 32 -11.62 33.64 -18.25
N LEU A 33 -10.69 33.95 -19.17
CA LEU A 33 -10.97 33.94 -20.61
C LEU A 33 -11.33 32.54 -21.11
N VAL A 34 -10.72 31.48 -20.57
CA VAL A 34 -10.97 30.11 -21.04
C VAL A 34 -12.40 29.62 -20.72
N PRO A 35 -12.90 29.69 -19.48
CA PRO A 35 -14.30 29.36 -19.20
C PRO A 35 -15.26 30.35 -19.89
N LEU A 36 -14.87 31.61 -20.10
CA LEU A 36 -15.69 32.56 -20.87
C LEU A 36 -15.86 32.10 -22.32
N LEU A 37 -14.76 31.78 -23.01
CA LEU A 37 -14.79 31.29 -24.40
C LEU A 37 -15.56 29.97 -24.50
N SER A 38 -15.44 29.10 -23.50
CA SER A 38 -16.22 27.86 -23.43
C SER A 38 -17.72 28.14 -23.26
N GLY A 39 -18.09 29.09 -22.40
CA GLY A 39 -19.47 29.54 -22.22
C GLY A 39 -20.05 30.20 -23.49
N VAL A 40 -19.27 31.02 -24.19
CA VAL A 40 -19.67 31.62 -25.46
C VAL A 40 -19.88 30.56 -26.54
N TRP A 41 -18.99 29.58 -26.63
CA TRP A 41 -19.15 28.47 -27.56
C TRP A 41 -20.40 27.63 -27.25
N LEU A 42 -20.71 27.38 -25.97
CA LEU A 42 -21.94 26.71 -25.57
C LEU A 42 -23.19 27.52 -25.95
N VAL A 43 -23.16 28.86 -25.87
CA VAL A 43 -24.26 29.70 -26.37
C VAL A 43 -24.45 29.53 -27.88
N GLN A 44 -23.37 29.41 -28.65
CA GLN A 44 -23.45 29.16 -30.10
C GLN A 44 -24.06 27.78 -30.41
N LEU A 45 -23.92 26.81 -29.51
CA LEU A 45 -24.53 25.49 -29.61
C LEU A 45 -26.01 25.48 -29.23
N ALA A 46 -26.53 26.55 -28.62
CA ALA A 46 -27.90 26.60 -28.11
C ALA A 46 -28.95 26.21 -29.16
N PRO A 47 -28.95 26.72 -30.42
CA PRO A 47 -29.98 26.39 -31.40
C PRO A 47 -30.08 24.88 -31.67
N THR A 48 -28.95 24.18 -31.74
CA THR A 48 -28.87 22.72 -31.94
C THR A 48 -29.44 21.95 -30.75
N ILE A 49 -29.11 22.37 -29.53
CA ILE A 49 -29.58 21.69 -28.32
C ILE A 49 -31.08 21.95 -28.09
N THR A 50 -31.52 23.19 -28.31
CA THR A 50 -32.93 23.56 -28.12
C THR A 50 -33.86 22.97 -29.18
N SER A 51 -33.33 22.57 -30.35
CA SER A 51 -34.10 21.82 -31.36
C SER A 51 -34.21 20.33 -31.04
N GLY A 52 -33.72 19.87 -29.88
CA GLY A 52 -33.74 18.46 -29.47
C GLY A 52 -32.62 17.62 -30.07
N SER A 53 -31.66 18.23 -30.79
CA SER A 53 -30.48 17.53 -31.30
C SER A 53 -29.36 17.51 -30.25
N THR A 54 -28.43 16.57 -30.39
CA THR A 54 -27.28 16.43 -29.50
C THR A 54 -26.00 16.83 -30.23
N TYR A 55 -24.96 17.15 -29.46
CA TYR A 55 -23.62 17.31 -30.00
C TYR A 55 -22.71 16.23 -29.42
N ASP A 56 -22.21 15.37 -30.29
CA ASP A 56 -21.43 14.19 -29.93
C ASP A 56 -20.04 14.24 -30.54
N THR A 57 -19.04 13.89 -29.74
CA THR A 57 -17.67 13.66 -30.21
C THR A 57 -17.13 12.39 -29.61
N GLN A 58 -16.60 11.53 -30.46
CA GLN A 58 -16.08 10.22 -30.06
C GLN A 58 -14.61 10.10 -30.43
N TYR A 59 -13.83 9.50 -29.54
CA TYR A 59 -12.44 9.20 -29.79
C TYR A 59 -12.03 7.96 -29.00
N SER A 60 -11.54 6.93 -29.66
CA SER A 60 -11.19 5.68 -28.98
C SER A 60 -9.93 5.84 -28.13
N TRP A 61 -10.03 5.48 -26.84
CA TRP A 61 -8.92 5.64 -25.89
C TRP A 61 -8.23 4.32 -25.58
N ILE A 62 -9.00 3.35 -25.09
CA ILE A 62 -8.53 2.02 -24.71
C ILE A 62 -9.47 0.99 -25.33
N PRO A 63 -9.29 0.67 -26.64
CA PRO A 63 -10.20 -0.20 -27.37
C PRO A 63 -10.37 -1.59 -26.74
N SER A 64 -9.31 -2.13 -26.13
CA SER A 64 -9.31 -3.45 -25.48
C SER A 64 -10.26 -3.55 -24.27
N LEU A 65 -10.60 -2.41 -23.65
CA LEU A 65 -11.54 -2.33 -22.53
C LEU A 65 -12.89 -1.75 -22.94
N GLY A 66 -13.07 -1.41 -24.23
CA GLY A 66 -14.25 -0.69 -24.70
C GLY A 66 -14.41 0.71 -24.09
N VAL A 67 -13.31 1.34 -23.66
CA VAL A 67 -13.33 2.68 -23.06
C VAL A 67 -12.94 3.73 -24.10
N ASN A 68 -13.80 4.72 -24.26
CA ASN A 68 -13.61 5.81 -25.21
C ASN A 68 -13.59 7.19 -24.51
N LEU A 69 -13.02 8.20 -25.16
CA LEU A 69 -13.15 9.59 -24.75
C LEU A 69 -14.46 10.18 -25.29
N ASP A 70 -15.60 9.53 -25.09
CA ASP A 70 -16.85 9.98 -25.69
C ASP A 70 -17.44 11.15 -24.90
N LEU A 71 -17.69 12.26 -25.60
CA LEU A 71 -18.30 13.45 -25.04
C LEU A 71 -19.63 13.72 -25.74
N HIS A 72 -20.68 13.89 -24.93
CA HIS A 72 -22.06 14.11 -25.32
C HIS A 72 -22.57 15.40 -24.69
N VAL A 73 -23.22 16.25 -25.50
CA VAL A 73 -23.89 17.46 -25.04
C VAL A 73 -25.36 17.39 -25.45
N GLY A 74 -26.19 16.91 -24.54
CA GLY A 74 -27.65 17.07 -24.57
C GLY A 74 -28.10 18.26 -23.71
N LEU A 75 -29.41 18.41 -23.47
CA LEU A 75 -29.98 19.55 -22.75
C LEU A 75 -29.46 19.69 -21.31
N VAL A 76 -29.44 18.59 -20.55
CA VAL A 76 -28.99 18.59 -19.13
C VAL A 76 -27.50 18.94 -19.04
N GLN A 77 -26.69 18.32 -19.89
CA GLN A 77 -25.24 18.53 -20.00
C GLN A 77 -24.95 19.98 -20.37
N TRP A 78 -25.67 20.53 -21.36
CA TRP A 78 -25.53 21.90 -21.83
C TRP A 78 -25.85 22.93 -20.73
N LEU A 79 -26.95 22.75 -19.99
CA LEU A 79 -27.33 23.64 -18.88
C LEU A 79 -26.28 23.65 -17.77
N LEU A 80 -25.79 22.47 -17.36
CA LEU A 80 -24.76 22.34 -16.34
C LEU A 80 -23.42 22.90 -16.81
N ALA A 81 -23.04 22.65 -18.06
CA ALA A 81 -21.84 23.22 -18.67
C ALA A 81 -21.89 24.75 -18.72
N MET A 82 -23.06 25.33 -19.05
CA MET A 82 -23.30 26.78 -19.00
C MET A 82 -23.13 27.34 -17.60
N VAL A 83 -23.71 26.69 -16.59
CA VAL A 83 -23.57 27.07 -15.17
C VAL A 83 -22.09 27.04 -14.73
N VAL A 84 -21.38 25.96 -15.06
CA VAL A 84 -19.95 25.79 -14.75
C VAL A 84 -19.13 26.91 -15.40
N CYS A 85 -19.28 27.14 -16.71
CA CYS A 85 -18.47 28.10 -17.45
C CYS A 85 -18.73 29.55 -17.06
N TRP A 86 -20.00 29.98 -16.99
CA TRP A 86 -20.33 31.38 -16.72
C TRP A 86 -20.05 31.77 -15.27
N ILE A 87 -20.41 30.91 -14.30
CA ILE A 87 -20.10 31.21 -12.90
C ILE A 87 -18.60 31.06 -12.64
N GLY A 88 -17.93 30.08 -13.26
CA GLY A 88 -16.48 29.94 -13.18
C GLY A 88 -15.74 31.19 -13.67
N THR A 89 -16.19 31.77 -14.78
CA THR A 89 -15.69 33.05 -15.30
C THR A 89 -15.86 34.16 -14.27
N LEU A 90 -17.08 34.35 -13.74
CA LEU A 90 -17.37 35.41 -12.77
C LEU A 90 -16.61 35.24 -11.44
N VAL A 91 -16.42 33.99 -10.98
CA VAL A 91 -15.60 33.68 -9.80
C VAL A 91 -14.13 34.02 -10.04
N LEU A 92 -13.56 33.64 -11.18
CA LEU A 92 -12.17 33.98 -11.51
C LEU A 92 -11.97 35.48 -11.61
N VAL A 93 -12.91 36.20 -12.24
CA VAL A 93 -12.93 37.67 -12.25
C VAL A 93 -13.00 38.24 -10.83
N TYR A 94 -13.88 37.71 -9.97
CA TYR A 94 -14.01 38.11 -8.57
C TYR A 94 -12.71 37.89 -7.76
N CYS A 95 -11.99 36.79 -8.01
CA CYS A 95 -10.73 36.48 -7.33
C CYS A 95 -9.66 37.57 -7.50
N ARG A 96 -9.70 38.34 -8.60
CA ARG A 96 -8.76 39.45 -8.83
C ARG A 96 -8.72 40.45 -7.67
N TRP A 97 -9.89 40.76 -7.09
CA TRP A 97 -10.01 41.75 -6.02
C TRP A 97 -10.06 41.12 -4.63
N TYR A 98 -10.40 39.84 -4.53
CA TYR A 98 -10.44 39.14 -3.24
C TYR A 98 -9.04 38.85 -2.65
N PHE A 99 -8.05 38.53 -3.48
CA PHE A 99 -6.68 38.18 -3.04
C PHE A 99 -5.71 39.37 -3.17
N ASP A 100 -5.98 40.49 -2.50
CA ASP A 100 -5.23 41.76 -2.56
C ASP A 100 -3.73 41.64 -2.91
N GLY A 101 -3.34 42.11 -4.09
CA GLY A 101 -1.94 42.28 -4.50
C GLY A 101 -1.19 41.00 -4.89
N GLU A 102 -1.35 39.91 -4.13
CA GLU A 102 -0.62 38.65 -4.32
C GLU A 102 -1.55 37.52 -4.79
N MET A 103 -1.30 37.04 -6.01
CA MET A 103 -2.06 35.92 -6.56
C MET A 103 -1.64 34.61 -5.90
N PRO A 104 -2.56 33.84 -5.28
CA PRO A 104 -2.26 32.48 -4.85
C PRO A 104 -2.16 31.56 -6.08
N MET A 105 -0.97 31.50 -6.67
CA MET A 105 -0.69 30.82 -7.96
C MET A 105 -1.25 29.39 -8.01
N ARG A 106 -1.05 28.61 -6.94
CA ARG A 106 -1.58 27.24 -6.82
C ARG A 106 -3.11 27.22 -6.90
N SER A 107 -3.79 28.10 -6.18
CA SER A 107 -5.27 28.09 -6.15
C SER A 107 -5.89 28.63 -7.43
N GLY A 108 -5.29 29.66 -8.04
CA GLY A 108 -5.74 30.13 -9.37
C GLY A 108 -5.57 29.06 -10.45
N SER A 109 -4.44 28.35 -10.43
CA SER A 109 -4.17 27.22 -11.32
C SER A 109 -5.22 26.12 -11.15
N ILE A 110 -5.37 25.61 -9.93
CA ILE A 110 -6.28 24.49 -9.64
C ILE A 110 -7.73 24.86 -9.89
N LEU A 111 -8.14 26.10 -9.58
CA LEU A 111 -9.52 26.55 -9.81
C LEU A 111 -9.87 26.55 -11.31
N THR A 112 -8.91 26.91 -12.17
CA THR A 112 -9.07 26.90 -13.63
C THR A 112 -9.11 25.48 -14.19
N ILE A 113 -8.21 24.61 -13.72
CA ILE A 113 -8.21 23.18 -14.10
C ILE A 113 -9.50 22.50 -13.62
N PHE A 114 -9.95 22.82 -12.41
CA PHE A 114 -11.20 22.31 -11.85
C PHE A 114 -12.41 22.71 -12.71
N ALA A 115 -12.45 23.93 -13.26
CA ALA A 115 -13.50 24.34 -14.20
C ALA A 115 -13.52 23.47 -15.47
N GLY A 116 -12.35 23.20 -16.07
CA GLY A 116 -12.25 22.30 -17.23
C GLY A 116 -12.61 20.85 -16.90
N THR A 117 -12.24 20.39 -15.70
CA THR A 117 -12.58 19.04 -15.21
C THR A 117 -14.08 18.88 -15.01
N MET A 118 -14.74 19.91 -14.47
CA MET A 118 -16.20 19.92 -14.34
C MET A 118 -16.90 20.00 -15.68
N LEU A 119 -16.36 20.75 -16.66
CA LEU A 119 -16.86 20.72 -18.03
C LEU A 119 -16.75 19.31 -18.61
N GLY A 120 -15.59 18.67 -18.50
CA GLY A 120 -15.39 17.28 -18.92
C GLY A 120 -16.33 16.29 -18.25
N LEU A 121 -16.54 16.43 -16.94
CA LEU A 121 -17.46 15.60 -16.15
C LEU A 121 -18.89 15.64 -16.72
N VAL A 122 -19.44 16.85 -16.89
CA VAL A 122 -20.85 17.02 -17.28
C VAL A 122 -21.08 16.73 -18.75
N THR A 123 -20.02 16.63 -19.56
CA THR A 123 -20.13 16.26 -20.98
C THR A 123 -19.65 14.85 -21.27
N ALA A 124 -19.19 14.09 -20.27
CA ALA A 124 -18.73 12.72 -20.49
C ALA A 124 -19.91 11.78 -20.74
N ASP A 125 -19.86 11.06 -21.86
CA ASP A 125 -20.82 10.00 -22.17
C ASP A 125 -20.32 8.63 -21.70
N ASP A 126 -19.04 8.34 -21.87
CA ASP A 126 -18.44 7.11 -21.34
C ASP A 126 -18.43 7.16 -19.80
N LEU A 127 -19.03 6.17 -19.14
CA LEU A 127 -19.14 6.09 -17.68
C LEU A 127 -17.77 6.02 -16.99
N VAL A 128 -16.78 5.37 -17.60
CA VAL A 128 -15.41 5.30 -17.06
C VAL A 128 -14.74 6.67 -17.20
N LEU A 129 -14.92 7.35 -18.33
CA LEU A 129 -14.45 8.73 -18.50
C LEU A 129 -15.11 9.69 -17.51
N MET A 130 -16.42 9.57 -17.31
CA MET A 130 -17.15 10.33 -16.30
C MET A 130 -16.57 10.07 -14.91
N TYR A 131 -16.24 8.83 -14.56
CA TYR A 131 -15.57 8.49 -13.30
C TYR A 131 -14.17 9.12 -13.18
N VAL A 132 -13.38 9.15 -14.26
CA VAL A 132 -12.07 9.83 -14.26
C VAL A 132 -12.24 11.32 -13.93
N PHE A 133 -13.14 12.02 -14.62
CA PHE A 133 -13.44 13.41 -14.28
C PHE A 133 -14.05 13.56 -12.88
N TRP A 134 -14.82 12.57 -12.42
CA TRP A 134 -15.41 12.54 -11.09
C TRP A 134 -14.33 12.53 -10.00
N GLU A 135 -13.31 11.68 -10.10
CA GLU A 135 -12.22 11.66 -9.13
C GLU A 135 -11.28 12.87 -9.30
N LEU A 136 -11.03 13.33 -10.52
CA LEU A 136 -10.27 14.57 -10.72
C LEU A 136 -10.92 15.76 -10.00
N THR A 137 -12.26 15.88 -10.03
CA THR A 137 -12.95 16.91 -9.25
C THR A 137 -12.79 16.71 -7.73
N SER A 138 -12.74 15.47 -7.24
CA SER A 138 -12.43 15.17 -5.82
C SER A 138 -11.04 15.68 -5.46
N VAL A 139 -10.02 15.33 -6.27
CA VAL A 139 -8.62 15.71 -6.05
C VAL A 139 -8.43 17.23 -6.10
N PHE A 140 -8.97 17.90 -7.11
CA PHE A 140 -8.84 19.36 -7.19
C PHE A 140 -9.61 20.08 -6.09
N SER A 141 -10.79 19.58 -5.69
CA SER A 141 -11.51 20.14 -4.53
C SER A 141 -10.71 19.98 -3.23
N TYR A 142 -10.06 18.83 -3.03
CA TYR A 142 -9.18 18.58 -1.90
C TYR A 142 -8.06 19.63 -1.83
N LEU A 143 -7.38 19.87 -2.95
CA LEU A 143 -6.28 20.83 -3.01
C LEU A 143 -6.76 22.28 -2.81
N LEU A 144 -7.98 22.60 -3.26
CA LEU A 144 -8.60 23.92 -3.05
C LEU A 144 -9.06 24.13 -1.60
N ILE A 145 -9.56 23.10 -0.92
CA ILE A 145 -9.90 23.16 0.52
C ILE A 145 -8.61 23.28 1.34
N ALA A 146 -7.57 22.54 0.97
CA ALA A 146 -6.22 22.61 1.51
C ALA A 146 -5.40 23.81 0.98
N HIS A 147 -6.08 24.95 0.73
CA HIS A 147 -5.47 26.20 0.29
C HIS A 147 -4.29 26.62 1.20
N ASP A 148 -4.53 26.58 2.51
CA ASP A 148 -3.51 26.82 3.53
C ASP A 148 -3.18 25.52 4.26
N PRO A 149 -2.12 24.79 3.83
CA PRO A 149 -1.75 23.52 4.43
C PRO A 149 -1.13 23.68 5.83
N THR A 150 -0.78 24.89 6.27
CA THR A 150 -0.17 25.09 7.60
C THR A 150 -1.22 24.95 8.72
N ARG A 151 -2.48 25.33 8.44
CA ARG A 151 -3.60 25.20 9.36
C ARG A 151 -4.14 23.76 9.43
N ARG A 152 -4.14 23.19 10.64
CA ARG A 152 -4.70 21.86 10.92
C ARG A 152 -6.17 21.72 10.49
N ALA A 153 -6.97 22.77 10.67
CA ALA A 153 -8.38 22.79 10.28
C ALA A 153 -8.57 22.57 8.76
N ASN A 154 -7.80 23.29 7.93
CA ASN A 154 -7.83 23.14 6.48
C ASN A 154 -7.40 21.74 6.03
N ARG A 155 -6.32 21.19 6.62
CA ARG A 155 -5.87 19.82 6.31
C ARG A 155 -6.90 18.77 6.69
N GLY A 156 -7.47 18.87 7.90
CA GLY A 156 -8.49 17.95 8.39
C GLY A 156 -9.75 17.98 7.53
N ALA A 157 -10.27 19.17 7.22
CA ALA A 157 -11.43 19.34 6.36
C ALA A 157 -11.20 18.81 4.94
N ALA A 158 -10.03 19.06 4.36
CA ALA A 158 -9.67 18.56 3.05
C ALA A 158 -9.61 17.02 3.05
N ASN A 159 -8.91 16.41 4.02
CA ASN A 159 -8.82 14.95 4.13
C ASN A 159 -10.21 14.30 4.29
N THR A 160 -11.08 14.87 5.13
CA THR A 160 -12.45 14.39 5.30
C THR A 160 -13.24 14.48 3.99
N ALA A 161 -13.16 15.60 3.27
CA ALA A 161 -13.84 15.76 1.98
C ALA A 161 -13.35 14.74 0.94
N LEU A 162 -12.04 14.56 0.81
CA LEU A 162 -11.46 13.59 -0.13
C LEU A 162 -11.90 12.16 0.22
N LEU A 163 -11.73 11.72 1.47
CA LEU A 163 -12.05 10.37 1.87
C LEU A 163 -13.54 10.04 1.71
N VAL A 164 -14.43 10.96 2.09
CA VAL A 164 -15.88 10.75 1.95
C VAL A 164 -16.29 10.69 0.47
N THR A 165 -15.79 11.62 -0.36
CA THR A 165 -16.18 11.67 -1.78
C THR A 165 -15.55 10.56 -2.60
N THR A 166 -14.30 10.17 -2.34
CA THR A 166 -13.64 9.03 -2.99
C THR A 166 -14.22 7.69 -2.51
N THR A 167 -14.66 7.57 -1.25
CA THR A 167 -15.38 6.34 -0.81
C THR A 167 -16.68 6.16 -1.61
N GLY A 168 -17.46 7.24 -1.78
CA GLY A 168 -18.65 7.19 -2.63
C GLY A 168 -18.32 6.99 -4.11
N GLY A 169 -17.24 7.60 -4.61
CA GLY A 169 -16.75 7.40 -5.98
C GLY A 169 -16.31 5.97 -6.25
N LEU A 170 -15.63 5.30 -5.31
CA LEU A 170 -15.25 3.89 -5.42
C LEU A 170 -16.49 2.97 -5.43
N ALA A 171 -17.51 3.26 -4.61
CA ALA A 171 -18.78 2.56 -4.70
C ALA A 171 -19.43 2.74 -6.08
N MET A 172 -19.45 3.97 -6.59
CA MET A 172 -19.92 4.27 -7.94
C MET A 172 -19.13 3.53 -9.02
N LEU A 173 -17.81 3.40 -8.90
CA LEU A 173 -16.99 2.64 -9.85
C LEU A 173 -17.41 1.17 -9.92
N ILE A 174 -17.70 0.53 -8.78
CA ILE A 174 -18.24 -0.83 -8.75
C ILE A 174 -19.58 -0.90 -9.50
N GLY A 175 -20.45 0.09 -9.28
CA GLY A 175 -21.70 0.20 -10.01
C GLY A 175 -21.50 0.44 -11.52
N ILE A 176 -20.53 1.24 -11.93
CA ILE A 176 -20.21 1.51 -13.35
C ILE A 176 -19.76 0.23 -14.04
N VAL A 177 -18.87 -0.54 -13.42
CA VAL A 177 -18.38 -1.81 -13.98
C VAL A 177 -19.52 -2.82 -14.08
N ALA A 178 -20.36 -2.94 -13.05
CA ALA A 178 -21.51 -3.85 -13.07
C ALA A 178 -22.54 -3.44 -14.14
N LEU A 179 -22.92 -2.16 -14.21
CA LEU A 179 -23.89 -1.66 -15.18
C LEU A 179 -23.36 -1.77 -16.62
N GLY A 180 -22.10 -1.40 -16.85
CA GLY A 180 -21.49 -1.50 -18.18
C GLY A 180 -21.32 -2.94 -18.65
N HIS A 181 -21.07 -3.88 -17.74
CA HIS A 181 -21.03 -5.30 -18.07
C HIS A 181 -22.41 -5.83 -18.49
N GLU A 182 -23.47 -5.52 -17.73
CA GLU A 182 -24.84 -5.95 -18.06
C GLU A 182 -25.39 -5.27 -19.32
N ALA A 183 -25.04 -4.00 -19.56
CA ALA A 183 -25.45 -3.27 -20.76
C ALA A 183 -24.62 -3.62 -22.02
N GLY A 184 -23.44 -4.22 -21.85
CA GLY A 184 -22.51 -4.50 -22.96
C GLY A 184 -21.83 -3.25 -23.55
N THR A 185 -21.96 -2.09 -22.90
CA THR A 185 -21.39 -0.80 -23.33
C THR A 185 -21.16 0.10 -22.12
N TYR A 186 -20.20 1.01 -22.20
CA TYR A 186 -19.97 2.04 -21.18
C TYR A 186 -20.57 3.41 -21.57
N SER A 187 -21.23 3.53 -22.73
CA SER A 187 -21.91 4.75 -23.15
C SER A 187 -23.17 5.00 -22.33
N LEU A 188 -23.20 6.10 -21.57
CA LEU A 188 -24.32 6.50 -20.73
C LEU A 188 -25.56 6.79 -21.57
N SER A 189 -25.43 7.49 -22.70
CA SER A 189 -26.56 7.76 -23.61
C SER A 189 -27.18 6.47 -24.15
N GLN A 190 -26.38 5.47 -24.52
CA GLN A 190 -26.89 4.17 -24.97
C GLN A 190 -27.58 3.41 -23.83
N ILE A 191 -27.01 3.40 -22.63
CA ILE A 191 -27.60 2.75 -21.45
C ILE A 191 -28.94 3.40 -21.08
N VAL A 192 -29.02 4.72 -21.12
CA VAL A 192 -30.28 5.45 -20.82
C VAL A 192 -31.33 5.18 -21.89
N ALA A 193 -30.94 5.10 -23.17
CA ALA A 193 -31.86 4.80 -24.27
C ALA A 193 -32.40 3.36 -24.26
N ALA A 194 -31.60 2.39 -23.79
CA ALA A 194 -31.96 0.98 -23.68
C ALA A 194 -31.50 0.40 -22.33
N PRO A 195 -32.20 0.72 -21.22
CA PRO A 195 -31.77 0.33 -19.88
C PRO A 195 -31.84 -1.19 -19.69
N PRO A 196 -30.77 -1.85 -19.20
CA PRO A 196 -30.83 -3.24 -18.83
C PRO A 196 -31.69 -3.42 -17.57
N GLU A 197 -32.20 -4.63 -17.34
CA GLU A 197 -33.01 -4.96 -16.17
C GLU A 197 -32.32 -6.02 -15.29
N GLY A 198 -32.75 -6.14 -14.04
CA GLY A 198 -32.33 -7.21 -13.14
C GLY A 198 -31.74 -6.73 -11.80
N THR A 199 -31.43 -7.70 -10.94
CA THR A 199 -30.94 -7.43 -9.58
C THR A 199 -29.55 -6.77 -9.58
N ILE A 200 -28.66 -7.19 -10.48
CA ILE A 200 -27.32 -6.59 -10.60
C ILE A 200 -27.43 -5.13 -11.04
N VAL A 201 -28.28 -4.83 -12.02
CA VAL A 201 -28.56 -3.45 -12.46
C VAL A 201 -29.12 -2.62 -11.31
N THR A 202 -30.07 -3.16 -10.55
CA THR A 202 -30.62 -2.48 -9.36
C THR A 202 -29.52 -2.10 -8.37
N VAL A 203 -28.64 -3.05 -8.03
CA VAL A 203 -27.50 -2.79 -7.14
C VAL A 203 -26.54 -1.78 -7.74
N ALA A 204 -26.24 -1.89 -9.04
CA ALA A 204 -25.34 -1.00 -9.75
C ALA A 204 -25.84 0.45 -9.73
N VAL A 205 -27.10 0.68 -10.07
CA VAL A 205 -27.76 2.00 -10.05
C VAL A 205 -27.78 2.58 -8.63
N LEU A 206 -28.05 1.77 -7.60
CA LEU A 206 -27.98 2.22 -6.21
C LEU A 206 -26.54 2.59 -5.79
N LEU A 207 -25.52 1.89 -6.29
CA LEU A 207 -24.12 2.25 -6.07
C LEU A 207 -23.73 3.55 -6.80
N LEU A 208 -24.25 3.80 -8.01
CA LEU A 208 -24.14 5.10 -8.67
C LEU A 208 -24.79 6.20 -7.84
N LEU A 209 -25.97 5.93 -7.26
CA LEU A 209 -26.65 6.85 -6.35
C LEU A 209 -25.80 7.12 -5.10
N VAL A 210 -25.12 6.13 -4.50
CA VAL A 210 -24.17 6.37 -3.39
C VAL A 210 -23.06 7.34 -3.79
N GLY A 211 -22.53 7.22 -5.00
CA GLY A 211 -21.62 8.21 -5.60
C GLY A 211 -22.22 9.62 -5.58
N ALA A 212 -23.39 9.78 -6.18
CA ALA A 212 -24.10 11.06 -6.22
C ALA A 212 -24.37 11.66 -4.84
N LEU A 213 -24.85 10.85 -3.89
CA LEU A 213 -25.15 11.25 -2.52
C LEU A 213 -23.91 11.78 -1.79
N SER A 214 -22.76 11.13 -1.98
CA SER A 214 -21.49 11.54 -1.37
C SER A 214 -21.01 12.90 -1.87
N LYS A 215 -21.08 13.13 -3.19
CA LYS A 215 -20.57 14.33 -3.87
C LYS A 215 -21.50 15.53 -3.71
N SER A 216 -22.80 15.30 -3.64
CA SER A 216 -23.82 16.33 -3.36
C SER A 216 -24.10 16.51 -1.87
N ALA A 217 -23.28 15.95 -0.98
CA ALA A 217 -23.38 16.15 0.47
C ALA A 217 -24.79 15.85 1.04
N LEU A 218 -25.43 14.79 0.56
CA LEU A 218 -26.68 14.29 1.14
C LEU A 218 -26.39 13.48 2.41
N ILE A 219 -27.41 13.26 3.25
CA ILE A 219 -27.31 12.34 4.39
C ILE A 219 -27.04 10.92 3.85
N PRO A 220 -26.08 10.17 4.43
CA PRO A 220 -25.31 10.46 5.65
C PRO A 220 -24.01 11.26 5.47
N PHE A 221 -23.60 11.54 4.23
CA PHE A 221 -22.30 12.15 3.88
C PHE A 221 -22.22 13.69 4.00
N HIS A 222 -23.30 14.38 4.35
CA HIS A 222 -23.40 15.84 4.40
C HIS A 222 -22.33 16.62 5.20
N PHE A 223 -21.63 15.97 6.14
CA PHE A 223 -20.77 16.63 7.12
C PHE A 223 -19.46 17.18 6.54
N TRP A 224 -18.99 16.70 5.37
CA TRP A 224 -17.77 17.24 4.76
C TRP A 224 -17.97 18.67 4.23
N LEU A 225 -19.16 19.02 3.77
CA LEU A 225 -19.45 20.31 3.13
C LEU A 225 -19.33 21.50 4.09
N PRO A 226 -19.90 21.47 5.32
CA PRO A 226 -19.64 22.49 6.33
C PRO A 226 -18.15 22.66 6.67
N GLY A 227 -17.40 21.56 6.80
CA GLY A 227 -15.95 21.61 7.06
C GLY A 227 -15.16 22.26 5.92
N ALA A 228 -15.58 22.05 4.68
CA ALA A 228 -14.97 22.65 3.50
C ALA A 228 -15.04 24.18 3.44
N MET A 229 -15.85 24.84 4.30
CA MET A 229 -15.90 26.30 4.41
C MET A 229 -14.61 26.94 4.95
N ALA A 230 -13.63 26.14 5.36
CA ALA A 230 -12.27 26.56 5.63
C ALA A 230 -11.52 27.09 4.39
N ALA A 231 -11.97 26.75 3.19
CA ALA A 231 -11.45 27.30 1.94
C ALA A 231 -11.74 28.82 1.83
N PRO A 232 -10.99 29.58 1.02
CA PRO A 232 -11.37 30.94 0.61
C PRO A 232 -12.79 31.04 0.03
N THR A 233 -13.45 32.19 0.21
CA THR A 233 -14.85 32.35 -0.18
C THR A 233 -15.14 32.27 -1.70
N PRO A 234 -14.29 32.78 -2.62
CA PRO A 234 -14.49 32.54 -4.05
C PRO A 234 -14.51 31.04 -4.42
N ILE A 235 -13.64 30.26 -3.78
CA ILE A 235 -13.58 28.80 -3.98
C ILE A 235 -14.89 28.16 -3.52
N SER A 236 -15.39 28.55 -2.35
CA SER A 236 -16.69 28.08 -1.85
C SER A 236 -17.85 28.49 -2.75
N ALA A 237 -17.83 29.72 -3.30
CA ALA A 237 -18.84 30.18 -4.25
C ALA A 237 -18.87 29.27 -5.48
N TYR A 238 -17.72 28.86 -6.01
CA TYR A 238 -17.71 27.98 -7.18
C TYR A 238 -18.07 26.52 -6.85
N LEU A 239 -17.37 25.92 -5.88
CA LEU A 239 -17.54 24.50 -5.52
C LEU A 239 -18.96 24.20 -5.05
N HIS A 240 -19.55 25.08 -4.25
CA HIS A 240 -20.79 24.80 -3.52
C HIS A 240 -22.03 25.49 -4.10
N ALA A 241 -21.86 26.40 -5.07
CA ALA A 241 -23.01 26.96 -5.78
C ALA A 241 -23.17 26.41 -7.20
N ALA A 242 -22.09 26.19 -7.94
CA ALA A 242 -22.14 25.98 -9.39
C ALA A 242 -21.58 24.65 -9.88
N ALA A 243 -20.58 24.09 -9.19
CA ALA A 243 -19.76 23.02 -9.75
C ALA A 243 -19.87 21.70 -8.98
N MET A 244 -18.96 21.44 -8.03
CA MET A 244 -18.75 20.12 -7.43
C MET A 244 -20.04 19.49 -6.87
N VAL A 245 -20.80 20.26 -6.10
CA VAL A 245 -21.99 19.73 -5.42
C VAL A 245 -23.15 19.44 -6.37
N LYS A 246 -23.11 19.95 -7.60
CA LYS A 246 -24.11 19.66 -8.64
C LYS A 246 -23.78 18.40 -9.44
N ALA A 247 -22.58 17.84 -9.32
CA ALA A 247 -22.21 16.60 -10.01
C ALA A 247 -23.15 15.43 -9.68
N GLY A 248 -23.52 15.27 -8.40
CA GLY A 248 -24.50 14.25 -8.01
C GLY A 248 -25.91 14.55 -8.48
N VAL A 249 -26.34 15.82 -8.45
CA VAL A 249 -27.64 16.25 -9.00
C VAL A 249 -27.71 15.98 -10.51
N TYR A 250 -26.62 16.27 -11.23
CA TYR A 250 -26.46 15.96 -12.65
C TYR A 250 -26.61 14.46 -12.92
N LEU A 251 -25.87 13.62 -12.20
CA LEU A 251 -25.93 12.17 -12.38
C LEU A 251 -27.35 11.63 -12.12
N VAL A 252 -28.01 12.10 -11.05
CA VAL A 252 -29.40 11.71 -10.76
C VAL A 252 -30.35 12.18 -11.87
N ALA A 253 -30.19 13.40 -12.38
CA ALA A 253 -31.02 13.92 -13.47
C ALA A 253 -30.84 13.12 -14.78
N VAL A 254 -29.63 12.68 -15.11
CA VAL A 254 -29.39 11.88 -16.32
C VAL A 254 -29.92 10.44 -16.17
N LEU A 255 -29.87 9.86 -14.97
CA LEU A 255 -30.33 8.49 -14.74
C LEU A 255 -31.83 8.37 -14.48
N ALA A 256 -32.47 9.41 -13.92
CA ALA A 256 -33.87 9.35 -13.51
C ALA A 256 -34.85 8.99 -14.64
N PRO A 257 -34.71 9.47 -15.89
CA PRO A 257 -35.60 9.09 -17.00
C PRO A 257 -35.74 7.58 -17.20
N SER A 258 -34.64 6.82 -17.05
CA SER A 258 -34.63 5.38 -17.33
C SER A 258 -34.68 4.50 -16.08
N PHE A 259 -34.23 5.00 -14.93
CA PHE A 259 -34.06 4.19 -13.71
C PHE A 259 -34.97 4.60 -12.55
N ALA A 260 -35.85 5.61 -12.69
CA ALA A 260 -36.70 6.03 -11.57
C ALA A 260 -37.64 4.93 -11.04
N ASP A 261 -38.07 4.00 -11.90
CA ASP A 261 -38.91 2.87 -11.54
C ASP A 261 -38.12 1.65 -11.01
N THR A 262 -36.79 1.72 -11.00
CA THR A 262 -35.94 0.67 -10.43
C THR A 262 -36.24 0.48 -8.93
N PRO A 263 -36.29 -0.76 -8.41
CA PRO A 263 -36.54 -1.00 -7.00
C PRO A 263 -35.59 -0.20 -6.09
N PHE A 264 -36.15 0.34 -5.01
CA PHE A 264 -35.47 1.18 -4.00
C PHE A 264 -34.97 2.56 -4.46
N TRP A 265 -34.99 2.91 -5.76
CA TRP A 265 -34.59 4.24 -6.23
C TRP A 265 -35.44 5.37 -5.63
N ARG A 266 -36.75 5.38 -5.92
CA ARG A 266 -37.69 6.40 -5.42
C ARG A 266 -37.69 6.49 -3.89
N PRO A 267 -37.80 5.39 -3.12
CA PRO A 267 -37.67 5.44 -1.67
C PRO A 267 -36.37 6.08 -1.17
N ALA A 268 -35.22 5.72 -1.77
CA ALA A 268 -33.93 6.27 -1.38
C ALA A 268 -33.86 7.79 -1.64
N VAL A 269 -34.25 8.24 -2.84
CA VAL A 269 -34.25 9.66 -3.21
C VAL A 269 -35.20 10.47 -2.33
N LEU A 270 -36.43 9.98 -2.10
CA LEU A 270 -37.43 10.67 -1.29
C LEU A 270 -37.00 10.79 0.18
N VAL A 271 -36.57 9.68 0.78
CA VAL A 271 -36.17 9.66 2.20
C VAL A 271 -34.90 10.48 2.41
N LEU A 272 -33.86 10.25 1.61
CA LEU A 272 -32.58 10.94 1.80
C LEU A 272 -32.66 12.40 1.38
N GLY A 273 -33.41 12.73 0.31
CA GLY A 273 -33.65 14.09 -0.13
C GLY A 273 -34.40 14.93 0.91
N THR A 274 -35.55 14.43 1.39
CA THR A 274 -36.33 15.11 2.44
C THR A 274 -35.55 15.25 3.75
N ALA A 275 -34.91 14.17 4.21
CA ALA A 275 -34.10 14.22 5.44
C ALA A 275 -32.96 15.23 5.32
N THR A 276 -32.26 15.25 4.19
CA THR A 276 -31.18 16.21 3.93
C THR A 276 -31.70 17.64 3.91
N MET A 277 -32.84 17.88 3.23
CA MET A 277 -33.49 19.19 3.17
C MET A 277 -33.78 19.74 4.57
N LEU A 278 -34.40 18.92 5.43
CA LEU A 278 -34.83 19.30 6.77
C LEU A 278 -33.64 19.48 7.73
N VAL A 279 -32.70 18.53 7.76
CA VAL A 279 -31.51 18.61 8.62
C VAL A 279 -30.63 19.79 8.24
N GLY A 280 -30.43 20.03 6.94
CA GLY A 280 -29.70 21.19 6.44
C GLY A 280 -30.34 22.51 6.88
N GLY A 281 -31.65 22.66 6.68
CA GLY A 281 -32.39 23.86 7.07
C GLY A 281 -32.38 24.10 8.57
N TRP A 282 -32.60 23.04 9.37
CA TRP A 282 -32.57 23.12 10.83
C TRP A 282 -31.20 23.51 11.37
N ARG A 283 -30.12 22.92 10.82
CA ARG A 283 -28.75 23.25 11.21
C ARG A 283 -28.31 24.63 10.74
N ALA A 284 -28.79 25.13 9.60
CA ALA A 284 -28.50 26.48 9.13
C ALA A 284 -28.98 27.54 10.15
N LEU A 285 -30.16 27.35 10.76
CA LEU A 285 -30.69 28.24 11.79
C LEU A 285 -29.84 28.30 13.07
N ARG A 286 -29.01 27.29 13.35
CA ARG A 286 -28.11 27.26 14.51
C ARG A 286 -26.79 27.98 14.29
N GLN A 287 -26.42 28.28 13.05
CA GLN A 287 -25.11 28.84 12.76
C GLN A 287 -25.04 30.34 13.09
N SER A 288 -23.88 30.76 13.58
CA SER A 288 -23.49 32.16 13.81
C SER A 288 -22.63 32.72 12.67
N ASP A 289 -21.89 31.85 11.99
CA ASP A 289 -21.05 32.21 10.85
C ASP A 289 -21.87 32.27 9.55
N LEU A 290 -21.81 33.41 8.83
CA LEU A 290 -22.60 33.62 7.61
C LEU A 290 -22.28 32.59 6.51
N LYS A 291 -21.01 32.21 6.37
CA LYS A 291 -20.57 31.26 5.35
C LYS A 291 -21.02 29.84 5.68
N LEU A 292 -20.89 29.45 6.95
CA LEU A 292 -21.33 28.14 7.45
C LEU A 292 -22.86 28.00 7.41
N LEU A 293 -23.60 29.08 7.68
CA LEU A 293 -25.05 29.12 7.49
C LEU A 293 -25.40 28.82 6.03
N LEU A 294 -24.74 29.48 5.08
CA LEU A 294 -24.94 29.23 3.66
C LEU A 294 -24.57 27.79 3.25
N ALA A 295 -23.55 27.19 3.85
CA ALA A 295 -23.17 25.80 3.60
C ALA A 295 -24.28 24.82 3.97
N TYR A 296 -24.84 24.93 5.18
CA TYR A 296 -25.99 24.10 5.58
C TYR A 296 -27.24 24.42 4.76
N GLY A 297 -27.43 25.68 4.37
CA GLY A 297 -28.47 26.05 3.40
C GLY A 297 -28.26 25.38 2.03
N THR A 298 -27.01 25.21 1.59
CA THR A 298 -26.69 24.47 0.36
C THR A 298 -27.01 22.98 0.51
N VAL A 299 -26.66 22.34 1.63
CA VAL A 299 -27.11 20.96 1.95
C VAL A 299 -28.63 20.86 1.82
N SER A 300 -29.36 21.82 2.40
CA SER A 300 -30.82 21.85 2.34
C SER A 300 -31.35 21.90 0.90
N GLN A 301 -30.79 22.78 0.07
CA GLN A 301 -31.18 22.94 -1.33
C GLN A 301 -30.77 21.76 -2.23
N LEU A 302 -29.64 21.09 -1.93
CA LEU A 302 -29.24 19.88 -2.63
C LEU A 302 -30.19 18.71 -2.35
N GLY A 303 -30.63 18.55 -1.09
CA GLY A 303 -31.68 17.60 -0.75
C GLY A 303 -32.99 17.88 -1.51
N PHE A 304 -33.37 19.16 -1.62
CA PHE A 304 -34.54 19.59 -2.39
C PHE A 304 -34.38 19.31 -3.90
N MET A 305 -33.25 19.66 -4.51
CA MET A 305 -33.00 19.41 -5.94
C MET A 305 -32.96 17.92 -6.26
N VAL A 306 -32.22 17.10 -5.50
CA VAL A 306 -32.13 15.65 -5.72
C VAL A 306 -33.50 14.99 -5.60
N LEU A 307 -34.33 15.45 -4.65
CA LEU A 307 -35.71 15.00 -4.54
C LEU A 307 -36.50 15.28 -5.83
N LEU A 308 -36.45 16.52 -6.34
CA LEU A 308 -37.21 16.89 -7.54
C LEU A 308 -36.74 16.16 -8.79
N VAL A 309 -35.43 16.14 -9.06
CA VAL A 309 -34.91 15.49 -10.27
C VAL A 309 -34.98 13.96 -10.20
N GLY A 310 -34.93 13.37 -9.00
CA GLY A 310 -34.87 11.92 -8.83
C GLY A 310 -36.22 11.23 -8.60
N VAL A 311 -37.32 11.96 -8.37
CA VAL A 311 -38.67 11.36 -8.27
C VAL A 311 -39.11 10.70 -9.58
N GLY A 312 -38.64 11.21 -10.72
CA GLY A 312 -38.94 10.66 -12.04
C GLY A 312 -40.37 10.96 -12.48
N THR A 313 -40.82 12.20 -12.34
CA THR A 313 -42.07 12.70 -12.93
C THR A 313 -41.83 13.95 -13.77
N ARG A 314 -42.65 14.15 -14.82
CA ARG A 314 -42.54 15.30 -15.75
C ARG A 314 -42.50 16.65 -15.02
N SER A 315 -43.47 16.90 -14.14
CA SER A 315 -43.56 18.16 -13.40
C SER A 315 -42.39 18.39 -12.44
N ALA A 316 -41.92 17.36 -11.74
CA ALA A 316 -40.80 17.47 -10.81
C ALA A 316 -39.47 17.69 -11.56
N ALA A 317 -39.32 17.09 -12.73
CA ALA A 317 -38.15 17.24 -13.60
C ALA A 317 -37.94 18.70 -14.05
N LEU A 318 -39.03 19.34 -14.52
CA LEU A 318 -39.03 20.75 -14.90
C LEU A 318 -38.65 21.64 -13.71
N ALA A 319 -39.31 21.45 -12.57
CA ALA A 319 -39.05 22.21 -11.34
C ALA A 319 -37.59 22.01 -10.84
N GLY A 320 -37.09 20.77 -10.92
CA GLY A 320 -35.76 20.38 -10.52
C GLY A 320 -34.66 21.07 -11.33
N LEU A 321 -34.73 21.04 -12.67
CA LEU A 321 -33.76 21.75 -13.51
C LEU A 321 -33.86 23.28 -13.37
N GLY A 322 -35.07 23.81 -13.26
CA GLY A 322 -35.26 25.23 -12.96
C GLY A 322 -34.57 25.62 -11.65
N MET A 323 -34.72 24.81 -10.61
CA MET A 323 -34.08 25.04 -9.31
C MET A 323 -32.55 24.92 -9.36
N VAL A 324 -31.99 24.03 -10.19
CA VAL A 324 -30.54 23.94 -10.42
C VAL A 324 -29.97 25.27 -10.89
N ILE A 325 -30.65 25.92 -11.84
CA ILE A 325 -30.30 27.24 -12.38
C ILE A 325 -30.47 28.32 -11.30
N ALA A 326 -31.67 28.39 -10.67
CA ALA A 326 -31.97 29.36 -9.63
C ALA A 326 -30.92 29.31 -8.50
N HIS A 327 -30.62 28.09 -8.00
CA HIS A 327 -29.63 27.86 -6.97
C HIS A 327 -28.23 28.32 -7.36
N ALA A 328 -27.82 28.06 -8.59
CA ALA A 328 -26.51 28.50 -9.07
C ALA A 328 -26.38 30.03 -8.99
N LEU A 329 -27.42 30.76 -9.40
CA LEU A 329 -27.44 32.23 -9.37
C LEU A 329 -27.47 32.77 -7.93
N PHE A 330 -28.45 32.37 -7.12
CA PHE A 330 -28.60 32.95 -5.78
C PHE A 330 -27.48 32.53 -4.84
N LYS A 331 -26.99 31.29 -4.85
CA LYS A 331 -25.89 30.88 -3.94
C LYS A 331 -24.57 31.53 -4.30
N SER A 332 -24.24 31.62 -5.57
CA SER A 332 -23.00 32.28 -6.00
C SER A 332 -23.00 33.74 -5.57
N THR A 333 -24.14 34.43 -5.77
CA THR A 333 -24.34 35.81 -5.28
C THR A 333 -24.16 35.90 -3.77
N LEU A 334 -24.83 35.04 -3.00
CA LEU A 334 -24.75 35.06 -1.54
C LEU A 334 -23.34 34.80 -1.01
N PHE A 335 -22.62 33.81 -1.55
CA PHE A 335 -21.23 33.55 -1.14
C PHE A 335 -20.30 34.70 -1.51
N MET A 336 -20.43 35.29 -2.70
CA MET A 336 -19.64 36.47 -3.08
C MET A 336 -19.97 37.68 -2.17
N CYS A 337 -21.24 37.90 -1.81
CA CYS A 337 -21.61 38.92 -0.84
C CYS A 337 -20.97 38.67 0.54
N VAL A 338 -20.98 37.43 1.04
CA VAL A 338 -20.24 37.07 2.27
C VAL A 338 -18.75 37.36 2.11
N GLY A 339 -18.16 37.07 0.94
CA GLY A 339 -16.76 37.33 0.66
C GLY A 339 -16.41 38.83 0.70
N ILE A 340 -17.30 39.70 0.20
CA ILE A 340 -17.16 41.16 0.30
C ILE A 340 -17.23 41.60 1.77
N ILE A 341 -18.19 41.08 2.54
CA ILE A 341 -18.36 41.41 3.96
C ILE A 341 -17.12 40.97 4.75
N ASP A 342 -16.67 39.73 4.57
CA ASP A 342 -15.52 39.15 5.28
C ASP A 342 -14.23 39.93 4.98
N HIS A 343 -13.99 40.25 3.70
CA HIS A 343 -12.84 41.05 3.26
C HIS A 343 -12.87 42.49 3.78
N SER A 344 -14.04 43.13 3.78
CA SER A 344 -14.19 44.54 4.14
C SER A 344 -14.27 44.78 5.65
N ALA A 345 -14.95 43.89 6.38
CA ALA A 345 -15.22 44.02 7.82
C ALA A 345 -14.30 43.19 8.72
N GLY A 346 -13.55 42.23 8.16
CA GLY A 346 -12.64 41.35 8.90
C GLY A 346 -13.33 40.29 9.79
N THR A 347 -14.67 40.23 9.77
CA THR A 347 -15.46 39.22 10.46
C THR A 347 -16.66 38.81 9.62
N ARG A 348 -17.10 37.57 9.84
CA ARG A 348 -18.30 36.98 9.22
C ARG A 348 -19.28 36.44 10.26
N ASN A 349 -19.06 36.78 11.52
CA ASN A 349 -19.93 36.40 12.63
C ASN A 349 -21.17 37.30 12.66
N LEU A 350 -22.36 36.71 12.56
CA LEU A 350 -23.62 37.44 12.51
C LEU A 350 -23.91 38.26 13.77
N HIS A 351 -23.26 37.95 14.90
CA HIS A 351 -23.40 38.70 16.15
C HIS A 351 -22.53 39.96 16.18
N GLU A 352 -21.43 39.98 15.42
CA GLU A 352 -20.48 41.09 15.38
C GLU A 352 -20.80 42.10 14.27
N LEU A 353 -21.49 41.65 13.20
CA LEU A 353 -21.80 42.48 12.03
C LEU A 353 -22.95 43.48 12.28
N GLY A 354 -22.68 44.68 12.80
CA GLY A 354 -23.67 45.73 12.99
C GLY A 354 -23.71 46.79 11.87
N GLY A 355 -24.89 47.07 11.30
CA GLY A 355 -25.11 48.28 10.50
C GLY A 355 -24.52 48.29 9.09
N VAL A 356 -24.08 47.14 8.57
CA VAL A 356 -23.50 47.00 7.22
C VAL A 356 -24.49 47.46 6.14
N GLY A 357 -25.79 47.22 6.32
CA GLY A 357 -26.81 47.62 5.34
C GLY A 357 -26.95 49.13 5.16
N TYR A 358 -26.72 49.91 6.23
CA TYR A 358 -26.70 51.37 6.14
C TYR A 358 -25.40 51.89 5.54
N ARG A 359 -24.27 51.23 5.82
CA ARG A 359 -22.96 51.60 5.28
C ARG A 359 -22.85 51.29 3.77
N VAL A 360 -23.46 50.19 3.33
CA VAL A 360 -23.30 49.64 1.98
C VAL A 360 -24.65 49.15 1.42
N PRO A 361 -25.59 50.08 1.13
CA PRO A 361 -26.98 49.72 0.80
C PRO A 361 -27.10 48.87 -0.47
N TRP A 362 -26.25 49.10 -1.48
CA TRP A 362 -26.26 48.30 -2.70
C TRP A 362 -25.95 46.82 -2.42
N LEU A 363 -25.08 46.51 -1.45
CA LEU A 363 -24.73 45.14 -1.09
C LEU A 363 -25.90 44.46 -0.38
N ALA A 364 -26.63 45.21 0.45
CA ALA A 364 -27.85 44.75 1.10
C ALA A 364 -28.97 44.47 0.09
N VAL A 365 -29.07 45.27 -0.98
CA VAL A 365 -30.02 45.04 -2.08
C VAL A 365 -29.65 43.79 -2.88
N ILE A 366 -28.40 43.66 -3.35
CA ILE A 366 -27.96 42.48 -4.12
C ILE A 366 -28.09 41.19 -3.30
N GLY A 367 -27.57 41.20 -2.06
CA GLY A 367 -27.71 40.08 -1.14
C GLY A 367 -29.17 39.81 -0.76
N GLY A 368 -29.99 40.85 -0.66
CA GLY A 368 -31.42 40.76 -0.42
C GLY A 368 -32.18 40.09 -1.56
N LEU A 369 -31.94 40.49 -2.80
CA LEU A 369 -32.52 39.85 -4.00
C LEU A 369 -32.15 38.36 -4.05
N ALA A 370 -30.89 38.02 -3.80
CA ALA A 370 -30.47 36.62 -3.78
C ALA A 370 -31.10 35.83 -2.60
N ALA A 371 -31.20 36.43 -1.41
CA ALA A 371 -31.83 35.81 -0.24
C ALA A 371 -33.35 35.62 -0.44
N LEU A 372 -34.03 36.60 -1.04
CA LEU A 372 -35.44 36.51 -1.42
C LEU A 372 -35.67 35.45 -2.49
N SER A 373 -34.75 35.31 -3.45
CA SER A 373 -34.83 34.27 -4.47
C SER A 373 -34.66 32.89 -3.82
N MET A 374 -33.68 32.73 -2.93
CA MET A 374 -33.50 31.49 -2.16
C MET A 374 -34.73 31.18 -1.30
N ALA A 375 -35.34 32.20 -0.68
CA ALA A 375 -36.57 32.06 0.11
C ALA A 375 -37.78 31.67 -0.75
N GLY A 376 -37.83 32.10 -2.02
CA GLY A 376 -38.94 31.86 -2.94
C GLY A 376 -39.97 32.98 -2.91
N PHE A 377 -39.54 34.24 -3.01
CA PHE A 377 -40.43 35.41 -3.08
C PHE A 377 -40.64 35.91 -4.53
N PRO A 378 -41.88 36.27 -4.95
CA PRO A 378 -42.13 36.90 -6.24
C PRO A 378 -41.42 38.28 -6.35
N PRO A 379 -40.92 38.71 -7.52
CA PRO A 379 -40.98 38.04 -8.83
C PRO A 379 -39.68 37.29 -9.21
N LEU A 380 -38.98 36.67 -8.25
CA LEU A 380 -37.65 36.08 -8.49
C LEU A 380 -37.73 34.67 -9.08
N LEU A 381 -36.69 34.24 -9.81
CA LEU A 381 -36.64 32.89 -10.41
C LEU A 381 -36.79 31.77 -9.36
N GLY A 382 -36.27 31.97 -8.15
CA GLY A 382 -36.44 31.01 -7.06
C GLY A 382 -37.89 30.84 -6.56
N PHE A 383 -38.76 31.83 -6.78
CA PHE A 383 -40.20 31.68 -6.51
C PHE A 383 -40.84 30.78 -7.57
N VAL A 384 -40.65 31.11 -8.85
CA VAL A 384 -41.26 30.38 -9.97
C VAL A 384 -40.90 28.88 -9.93
N THR A 385 -39.64 28.57 -9.61
CA THR A 385 -39.16 27.19 -9.52
C THR A 385 -39.65 26.44 -8.28
N LYS A 386 -39.85 27.13 -7.14
CA LYS A 386 -40.48 26.52 -5.94
C LYS A 386 -41.98 26.32 -6.12
N GLU A 387 -42.65 27.23 -6.80
CA GLU A 387 -44.07 27.12 -7.10
C GLU A 387 -44.33 25.88 -7.97
N SER A 388 -43.54 25.69 -9.03
CA SER A 388 -43.55 24.48 -9.85
C SER A 388 -43.17 23.21 -9.05
N ALA A 389 -42.27 23.32 -8.06
CA ALA A 389 -41.99 22.21 -7.16
C ALA A 389 -43.19 21.84 -6.27
N PHE A 390 -43.93 22.83 -5.75
CA PHE A 390 -45.16 22.54 -4.99
C PHE A 390 -46.25 21.96 -5.87
N GLU A 391 -46.39 22.44 -7.11
CA GLU A 391 -47.25 21.80 -8.12
C GLU A 391 -46.88 20.32 -8.31
N SER A 392 -45.60 20.02 -8.49
CA SER A 392 -45.17 18.62 -8.67
C SER A 392 -45.60 17.73 -7.51
N VAL A 393 -45.53 18.21 -6.27
CA VAL A 393 -45.94 17.43 -5.09
C VAL A 393 -47.45 17.39 -4.89
N THR A 394 -48.21 18.40 -5.35
CA THR A 394 -49.66 18.27 -5.41
C THR A 394 -50.08 17.13 -6.34
N ASN A 395 -49.38 16.96 -7.47
CA ASN A 395 -49.63 15.83 -8.39
C ASN A 395 -49.30 14.48 -7.72
N LEU A 396 -48.21 14.42 -6.94
CA LEU A 396 -47.88 13.23 -6.13
C LEU A 396 -48.99 12.86 -5.16
N VAL A 397 -49.54 13.85 -4.43
CA VAL A 397 -50.61 13.62 -3.44
C VAL A 397 -51.91 13.18 -4.11
N THR A 398 -52.18 13.66 -5.32
CA THR A 398 -53.36 13.23 -6.10
C THR A 398 -53.23 11.84 -6.72
N GLY A 399 -52.10 11.16 -6.53
CA GLY A 399 -51.92 9.74 -6.89
C GLY A 399 -51.00 9.46 -8.09
N GLU A 400 -50.20 10.43 -8.53
CA GLU A 400 -49.30 10.26 -9.68
C GLU A 400 -47.83 10.47 -9.30
N PRO A 401 -46.95 9.46 -9.39
CA PRO A 401 -47.17 8.13 -9.96
C PRO A 401 -47.87 7.17 -8.99
N PRO A 402 -48.60 6.15 -9.50
CA PRO A 402 -49.30 5.16 -8.67
C PRO A 402 -48.42 4.41 -7.67
N SER A 403 -47.10 4.34 -7.92
CA SER A 403 -46.13 3.67 -7.06
C SER A 403 -45.91 4.34 -5.71
N ILE A 404 -46.28 5.62 -5.57
CA ILE A 404 -46.09 6.38 -4.33
C ILE A 404 -47.40 6.39 -3.56
N SER A 405 -47.39 5.88 -2.33
CA SER A 405 -48.60 5.88 -1.50
C SER A 405 -49.02 7.32 -1.16
N PRO A 406 -50.34 7.61 -1.05
CA PRO A 406 -50.82 8.95 -0.70
C PRO A 406 -50.25 9.45 0.65
N LEU A 407 -50.01 8.54 1.59
CA LEU A 407 -49.35 8.86 2.86
C LEU A 407 -47.90 9.31 2.64
N ALA A 408 -47.12 8.58 1.84
CA ALA A 408 -45.74 8.96 1.53
C ALA A 408 -45.68 10.30 0.78
N ALA A 409 -46.56 10.50 -0.21
CA ALA A 409 -46.68 11.77 -0.92
C ALA A 409 -47.05 12.93 0.02
N GLY A 410 -47.99 12.71 0.94
CA GLY A 410 -48.39 13.71 1.95
C GLY A 410 -47.25 14.07 2.92
N VAL A 411 -46.46 13.08 3.34
CA VAL A 411 -45.24 13.32 4.15
C VAL A 411 -44.21 14.13 3.39
N VAL A 412 -43.99 13.82 2.10
CA VAL A 412 -43.08 14.57 1.23
C VAL A 412 -43.58 16.01 1.03
N ALA A 413 -44.88 16.21 0.81
CA ALA A 413 -45.51 17.54 0.71
C ALA A 413 -45.28 18.37 1.96
N PHE A 414 -45.56 17.79 3.13
CA PHE A 414 -45.30 18.44 4.40
C PHE A 414 -43.81 18.77 4.58
N ALA A 415 -42.92 17.84 4.26
CA ALA A 415 -41.48 18.04 4.36
C ALA A 415 -40.98 19.14 3.42
N LEU A 416 -41.52 19.25 2.20
CA LEU A 416 -41.18 20.31 1.24
C LEU A 416 -41.63 21.68 1.71
N VAL A 417 -42.87 21.80 2.20
CA VAL A 417 -43.40 23.07 2.74
C VAL A 417 -42.62 23.48 3.98
N PHE A 418 -42.40 22.54 4.91
CA PHE A 418 -41.67 22.82 6.15
C PHE A 418 -40.19 23.13 5.88
N GLY A 419 -39.52 22.39 5.00
CA GLY A 419 -38.15 22.66 4.58
C GLY A 419 -38.03 24.01 3.85
N SER A 420 -39.05 24.38 3.07
CA SER A 420 -39.12 25.70 2.42
C SER A 420 -39.34 26.81 3.45
N ALA A 421 -40.14 26.58 4.49
CA ALA A 421 -40.29 27.50 5.61
C ALA A 421 -38.97 27.69 6.38
N LEU A 422 -38.21 26.60 6.63
CA LEU A 422 -36.86 26.69 7.17
C LEU A 422 -35.94 27.51 6.27
N THR A 423 -36.06 27.34 4.95
CA THR A 423 -35.33 28.13 3.96
C THR A 423 -35.63 29.62 4.03
N VAL A 424 -36.91 30.00 4.09
CA VAL A 424 -37.31 31.40 4.32
C VAL A 424 -36.72 31.91 5.63
N ALA A 425 -36.85 31.15 6.72
CA ALA A 425 -36.35 31.55 8.04
C ALA A 425 -34.83 31.77 8.06
N TYR A 426 -34.03 30.87 7.49
CA TYR A 426 -32.57 31.03 7.47
C TYR A 426 -32.11 32.07 6.44
N SER A 427 -32.87 32.31 5.36
CA SER A 427 -32.59 33.39 4.39
C SER A 427 -32.77 34.76 5.04
N LEU A 428 -33.88 34.95 5.76
CA LEU A 428 -34.14 36.15 6.56
C LEU A 428 -33.10 36.32 7.67
N ARG A 429 -32.74 35.23 8.36
CA ARG A 429 -31.69 35.23 9.39
C ARG A 429 -30.34 35.63 8.81
N TRP A 430 -29.97 35.13 7.64
CA TRP A 430 -28.73 35.50 6.97
C TRP A 430 -28.72 36.98 6.61
N TRP A 431 -29.80 37.49 6.00
CA TRP A 431 -29.89 38.91 5.61
C TRP A 431 -29.88 39.83 6.82
N TRP A 432 -30.68 39.53 7.85
CA TRP A 432 -30.67 40.26 9.12
C TRP A 432 -29.30 40.19 9.82
N GLY A 433 -28.69 38.99 9.82
CA GLY A 433 -27.38 38.74 10.40
C GLY A 433 -26.24 39.48 9.69
N ALA A 434 -26.36 39.71 8.38
CA ALA A 434 -25.36 40.43 7.60
C ALA A 434 -25.56 41.96 7.65
N PHE A 435 -26.80 42.44 7.52
CA PHE A 435 -27.07 43.84 7.18
C PHE A 435 -27.77 44.67 8.27
N ALA A 436 -28.51 44.04 9.18
CA ALA A 436 -29.30 44.79 10.17
C ALA A 436 -28.42 45.45 11.25
N GLN A 437 -28.91 46.57 11.79
CA GLN A 437 -28.35 47.15 13.01
C GLN A 437 -28.68 46.25 14.21
N LYS A 438 -27.69 45.96 15.05
CA LYS A 438 -27.82 45.15 16.25
C LYS A 438 -27.30 45.92 17.46
N GLU A 439 -28.06 45.92 18.54
CA GLU A 439 -27.66 46.54 19.81
C GLU A 439 -26.45 45.79 20.39
N GLY A 440 -25.42 46.54 20.79
CA GLY A 440 -24.20 45.97 21.39
C GLY A 440 -23.21 45.33 20.42
N ALA A 441 -23.40 45.46 19.09
CA ALA A 441 -22.40 45.03 18.12
C ALA A 441 -21.14 45.94 18.20
N PRO A 442 -19.92 45.39 18.08
CA PRO A 442 -18.68 46.17 18.10
C PRO A 442 -18.60 47.13 16.91
N GLU A 443 -17.78 48.18 17.04
CA GLU A 443 -17.48 49.07 15.92
C GLU A 443 -16.72 48.30 14.82
N LEU A 444 -17.31 48.22 13.63
CA LEU A 444 -16.68 47.58 12.48
C LEU A 444 -15.63 48.49 11.84
N ASN A 445 -14.40 48.01 11.73
CA ASN A 445 -13.39 48.60 10.85
C ASN A 445 -13.70 48.18 9.40
N TRP A 446 -14.23 49.10 8.59
CA TRP A 446 -14.75 48.81 7.25
C TRP A 446 -13.85 49.41 6.16
N HIS A 447 -13.32 48.54 5.30
CA HIS A 447 -12.59 48.94 4.10
C HIS A 447 -13.54 48.97 2.90
N ARG A 448 -13.41 49.96 2.02
CA ARG A 448 -14.28 50.06 0.83
C ARG A 448 -13.92 48.98 -0.20
N PRO A 449 -14.86 48.11 -0.62
CA PRO A 449 -14.56 47.10 -1.62
C PRO A 449 -14.37 47.73 -3.01
N ALA A 450 -13.49 47.14 -3.82
CA ALA A 450 -13.29 47.57 -5.20
C ALA A 450 -14.55 47.34 -6.04
N VAL A 451 -14.85 48.27 -6.96
CA VAL A 451 -16.06 48.21 -7.82
C VAL A 451 -16.16 46.89 -8.59
N GLY A 452 -15.04 46.37 -9.10
CA GLY A 452 -15.03 45.12 -9.85
C GLY A 452 -15.38 43.88 -9.01
N MET A 453 -15.14 43.92 -7.69
CA MET A 453 -15.54 42.86 -6.75
C MET A 453 -17.06 42.76 -6.62
N VAL A 454 -17.78 43.86 -6.88
CA VAL A 454 -19.23 43.98 -6.78
C VAL A 454 -19.94 43.50 -8.05
N LEU A 455 -19.28 43.65 -9.21
CA LEU A 455 -19.88 43.38 -10.52
C LEU A 455 -20.41 41.94 -10.63
N ALA A 456 -19.61 40.95 -10.20
CA ALA A 456 -19.99 39.54 -10.29
C ALA A 456 -21.26 39.19 -9.50
N PRO A 457 -21.37 39.49 -8.17
CA PRO A 457 -22.61 39.26 -7.45
C PRO A 457 -23.78 40.11 -7.94
N ALA A 458 -23.53 41.35 -8.41
CA ALA A 458 -24.59 42.20 -8.96
C ALA A 458 -25.24 41.59 -10.21
N LEU A 459 -24.42 41.13 -11.16
CA LEU A 459 -24.88 40.49 -12.40
C LEU A 459 -25.68 39.22 -12.12
N LEU A 460 -25.20 38.37 -11.19
CA LEU A 460 -25.89 37.13 -10.82
C LEU A 460 -27.20 37.39 -10.07
N GLY A 461 -27.23 38.36 -9.16
CA GLY A 461 -28.44 38.78 -8.45
C GLY A 461 -29.48 39.35 -9.40
N LEU A 462 -29.06 40.18 -10.35
CA LEU A 462 -29.94 40.73 -11.40
C LEU A 462 -30.44 39.63 -12.34
N ALA A 463 -29.59 38.69 -12.75
CA ALA A 463 -30.00 37.55 -13.56
C ALA A 463 -31.06 36.69 -12.86
N GLY A 464 -30.99 36.55 -11.53
CA GLY A 464 -32.04 35.87 -10.75
C GLY A 464 -33.39 36.60 -10.75
N LEU A 465 -33.38 37.93 -10.84
CA LEU A 465 -34.59 38.75 -10.98
C LEU A 465 -35.15 38.70 -12.40
N VAL A 466 -34.32 38.95 -13.41
CA VAL A 466 -34.72 38.88 -14.82
C VAL A 466 -35.24 37.48 -15.16
N GLY A 467 -34.57 36.43 -14.66
CA GLY A 467 -34.98 35.04 -14.86
C GLY A 467 -36.40 34.73 -14.36
N GLY A 468 -36.90 35.44 -13.34
CA GLY A 468 -38.28 35.26 -12.88
C GLY A 468 -39.32 35.75 -13.90
N PHE A 469 -39.00 36.80 -14.67
CA PHE A 469 -39.85 37.28 -15.76
C PHE A 469 -39.70 36.45 -17.05
N LEU A 470 -38.60 35.70 -17.19
CA LEU A 470 -38.34 34.80 -18.32
C LEU A 470 -38.88 33.38 -18.09
N GLY A 471 -39.88 33.22 -17.22
CA GLY A 471 -40.42 31.90 -16.86
C GLY A 471 -40.93 31.09 -18.07
N HIS A 472 -41.71 31.68 -18.96
CA HIS A 472 -42.23 30.96 -20.14
C HIS A 472 -41.11 30.52 -21.10
N PRO A 473 -40.18 31.39 -21.55
CA PRO A 473 -39.03 30.95 -22.33
C PRO A 473 -38.19 29.87 -21.65
N LEU A 474 -38.06 29.94 -20.32
CA LEU A 474 -37.34 28.94 -19.56
C LEU A 474 -38.11 27.61 -19.47
N THR A 475 -39.44 27.65 -19.49
CA THR A 475 -40.28 26.45 -19.60
C THR A 475 -40.04 25.75 -20.92
N ASP A 476 -40.13 26.50 -22.02
CA ASP A 476 -39.92 25.97 -23.38
C ASP A 476 -38.50 25.39 -23.52
N LEU A 477 -37.51 26.04 -22.92
CA LEU A 477 -36.12 25.56 -22.90
C LEU A 477 -35.97 24.22 -22.16
N LEU A 478 -36.72 24.01 -21.08
CA LEU A 478 -36.59 22.85 -20.20
C LEU A 478 -37.56 21.71 -20.54
N ALA A 479 -38.60 21.99 -21.34
CA ALA A 479 -39.64 21.04 -21.73
C ALA A 479 -39.09 19.74 -22.32
N PRO A 480 -38.07 19.73 -23.21
CA PRO A 480 -37.57 18.48 -23.79
C PRO A 480 -37.05 17.48 -22.76
N TYR A 481 -36.50 17.94 -21.63
CA TYR A 481 -36.07 17.05 -20.54
C TYR A 481 -37.26 16.57 -19.71
N ALA A 482 -38.26 17.43 -19.46
CA ALA A 482 -39.46 17.00 -18.76
C ALA A 482 -40.23 15.95 -19.59
N GLU A 483 -40.26 16.10 -20.91
CA GLU A 483 -40.88 15.17 -21.86
C GLU A 483 -40.16 13.83 -21.99
N SER A 484 -38.86 13.77 -21.66
CA SER A 484 -38.10 12.49 -21.67
C SER A 484 -38.51 11.54 -20.54
N ILE A 485 -39.41 11.96 -19.64
CA ILE A 485 -39.96 11.13 -18.57
C ILE A 485 -41.41 10.83 -18.91
N ASP A 486 -41.77 9.56 -19.06
CA ASP A 486 -43.13 9.17 -19.47
C ASP A 486 -44.17 9.25 -18.34
N THR A 487 -43.72 9.44 -17.11
CA THR A 487 -44.55 9.32 -15.92
C THR A 487 -44.99 10.68 -15.33
N GLY A 488 -46.28 10.80 -15.00
CA GLY A 488 -46.88 11.94 -14.27
C GLY A 488 -47.34 13.10 -15.17
N LYS A 489 -48.21 13.97 -14.64
CA LYS A 489 -48.76 15.12 -15.38
C LYS A 489 -47.70 16.11 -15.86
N GLU A 490 -48.01 16.73 -17.00
CA GLU A 490 -47.38 17.96 -17.44
C GLU A 490 -47.51 19.06 -16.38
N SER A 491 -46.48 19.89 -16.27
CA SER A 491 -46.51 21.09 -15.41
C SER A 491 -47.18 22.23 -16.17
N HIS A 492 -47.87 23.11 -15.46
CA HIS A 492 -48.33 24.40 -15.99
C HIS A 492 -47.18 25.37 -16.35
N GLY A 493 -45.92 24.94 -16.19
CA GLY A 493 -44.73 25.69 -16.57
C GLY A 493 -44.21 26.57 -15.46
N LEU A 494 -43.11 27.26 -15.76
CA LEU A 494 -42.50 28.27 -14.91
C LEU A 494 -43.20 29.61 -15.17
N ALA A 495 -44.14 30.00 -14.31
CA ALA A 495 -44.80 31.30 -14.37
C ALA A 495 -44.77 32.05 -13.03
N LEU A 496 -44.89 33.37 -13.08
CA LEU A 496 -45.05 34.21 -11.88
C LEU A 496 -46.46 34.11 -11.28
N TRP A 497 -47.42 33.63 -12.06
CA TRP A 497 -48.81 33.52 -11.65
C TRP A 497 -49.50 32.36 -12.36
N HIS A 498 -49.92 31.35 -11.59
CA HIS A 498 -50.66 30.17 -12.07
C HIS A 498 -52.14 30.17 -11.63
N GLY A 499 -52.60 31.23 -10.95
CA GLY A 499 -53.93 31.33 -10.35
C GLY A 499 -53.98 30.91 -8.88
N LEU A 500 -55.18 30.98 -8.28
CA LEU A 500 -55.40 30.57 -6.90
C LEU A 500 -55.50 29.03 -6.83
N GLY A 501 -54.39 28.37 -6.46
CA GLY A 501 -54.32 26.91 -6.34
C GLY A 501 -53.57 26.44 -5.09
N TRP A 502 -53.49 25.12 -4.93
CA TRP A 502 -52.72 24.48 -3.86
C TRP A 502 -51.23 24.86 -3.84
N PRO A 503 -50.52 24.98 -4.99
CA PRO A 503 -49.12 25.40 -5.00
C PRO A 503 -48.94 26.78 -4.35
N LEU A 504 -49.82 27.73 -4.69
CA LEU A 504 -49.74 29.09 -4.15
C LEU A 504 -50.07 29.11 -2.66
N ALA A 505 -51.06 28.33 -2.23
CA ALA A 505 -51.37 28.15 -0.82
C ALA A 505 -50.17 27.58 -0.03
N MET A 506 -49.48 26.58 -0.59
CA MET A 506 -48.26 26.00 -0.01
C MET A 506 -47.12 27.02 0.06
N SER A 507 -46.93 27.84 -0.98
CA SER A 507 -45.98 28.96 -0.98
C SER A 507 -46.29 30.00 0.10
N VAL A 508 -47.54 30.44 0.21
CA VAL A 508 -47.98 31.39 1.24
C VAL A 508 -47.76 30.81 2.63
N VAL A 509 -48.11 29.53 2.85
CA VAL A 509 -47.89 28.84 4.14
C VAL A 509 -46.40 28.72 4.44
N ALA A 510 -45.57 28.36 3.46
CA ALA A 510 -44.12 28.24 3.64
C ALA A 510 -43.49 29.60 4.01
N VAL A 511 -43.89 30.68 3.31
CA VAL A 511 -43.42 32.04 3.58
C VAL A 511 -43.90 32.52 4.95
N ALA A 512 -45.19 32.44 5.25
CA ALA A 512 -45.76 32.88 6.52
C ALA A 512 -45.14 32.10 7.70
N SER A 513 -45.01 30.78 7.58
CA SER A 513 -44.38 29.94 8.59
C SER A 513 -42.90 30.28 8.76
N GLY A 514 -42.17 30.50 7.66
CA GLY A 514 -40.75 30.87 7.70
C GLY A 514 -40.49 32.23 8.33
N VAL A 515 -41.33 33.23 8.02
CA VAL A 515 -41.31 34.55 8.69
C VAL A 515 -41.62 34.39 10.18
N GLY A 516 -42.65 33.62 10.52
CA GLY A 516 -43.00 33.30 11.91
C GLY A 516 -41.85 32.64 12.67
N LEU A 517 -41.16 31.67 12.05
CA LEU A 517 -39.96 31.03 12.61
C LEU A 517 -38.84 32.06 12.84
N PHE A 518 -38.59 32.97 11.90
CA PHE A 518 -37.59 34.02 12.05
C PHE A 518 -37.95 35.03 13.16
N MET A 519 -39.22 35.42 13.29
CA MET A 519 -39.68 36.28 14.38
C MET A 519 -39.51 35.58 15.73
N ALA A 520 -39.82 34.29 15.79
CA ALA A 520 -39.63 33.43 16.96
C ALA A 520 -38.17 32.95 17.17
N ARG A 521 -37.17 33.47 16.44
CA ARG A 521 -35.77 32.98 16.45
C ARG A 521 -35.16 32.82 17.84
N LYS A 522 -35.47 33.70 18.79
CA LYS A 522 -34.98 33.60 20.19
C LYS A 522 -35.57 32.37 20.90
N ARG A 523 -36.87 32.12 20.73
CA ARG A 523 -37.55 30.93 21.28
C ARG A 523 -37.06 29.66 20.59
N ILE A 524 -36.89 29.68 19.27
CA ILE A 524 -36.34 28.53 18.52
C ILE A 524 -34.92 28.22 18.98
N ALA A 525 -34.08 29.24 19.17
CA ALA A 525 -32.72 29.03 19.69
C ALA A 525 -32.75 28.43 21.11
N ALA A 526 -33.68 28.86 21.97
CA ALA A 526 -33.88 28.28 23.30
C ALA A 526 -34.32 26.81 23.21
N VAL A 527 -35.29 26.48 22.35
CA VAL A 527 -35.71 25.09 22.08
C VAL A 527 -34.55 24.27 21.53
N GLN A 528 -33.78 24.79 20.57
CA GLN A 528 -32.61 24.10 20.03
C GLN A 528 -31.51 23.85 21.08
N ALA A 529 -31.46 24.67 22.14
CA ALA A 529 -30.55 24.51 23.26
C ALA A 529 -31.01 23.43 24.26
N THR A 530 -32.31 23.09 24.30
CA THR A 530 -32.81 21.98 25.16
C THR A 530 -32.53 20.60 24.57
N PHE A 531 -32.32 20.49 23.26
CA PHE A 531 -31.94 19.22 22.64
C PHE A 531 -30.59 18.73 23.19
N PRO A 532 -30.48 17.44 23.55
CA PRO A 532 -29.23 16.87 24.02
C PRO A 532 -28.14 17.02 22.96
N ARG A 533 -26.90 17.23 23.41
CA ARG A 533 -25.73 17.21 22.52
C ARG A 533 -25.52 15.79 22.02
N THR A 534 -26.13 15.44 20.89
CA THR A 534 -25.90 14.16 20.21
C THR A 534 -24.54 14.16 19.50
N THR A 535 -23.99 12.97 19.30
CA THR A 535 -22.78 12.80 18.50
C THR A 535 -23.04 13.26 17.07
N THR A 536 -22.25 14.22 16.58
CA THR A 536 -22.35 14.71 15.20
C THR A 536 -21.90 13.62 14.22
N ALA A 537 -22.36 13.70 12.97
CA ALA A 537 -21.92 12.78 11.91
C ALA A 537 -20.40 12.86 11.69
N GLU A 538 -19.81 14.04 11.85
CA GLU A 538 -18.35 14.24 11.81
C GLU A 538 -17.62 13.52 12.95
N GLU A 539 -18.12 13.59 14.19
CA GLU A 539 -17.55 12.85 15.32
C GLU A 539 -17.70 11.33 15.14
N LEU A 540 -18.84 10.87 14.59
CA LEU A 540 -19.04 9.47 14.26
C LEU A 540 -18.01 8.99 13.22
N TYR A 541 -17.77 9.79 12.18
CA TYR A 541 -16.74 9.53 11.18
C TYR A 541 -15.32 9.49 11.80
N HIS A 542 -14.97 10.44 12.68
CA HIS A 542 -13.67 10.40 13.35
C HIS A 542 -13.53 9.23 14.33
N ARG A 543 -14.62 8.75 14.93
CA ARG A 543 -14.62 7.51 15.72
C ARG A 543 -14.43 6.29 14.85
N SER A 544 -15.09 6.21 13.69
CA SER A 544 -14.90 5.07 12.77
C SER A 544 -13.47 5.01 12.24
N MET A 545 -12.89 6.16 11.88
CA MET A 545 -11.50 6.21 11.42
C MET A 545 -10.51 5.77 12.51
N ARG A 546 -10.68 6.25 13.75
CA ARG A 546 -9.87 5.77 14.89
C ARG A 546 -10.04 4.27 15.14
N GLY A 547 -11.22 3.72 14.87
CA GLY A 547 -11.48 2.28 14.91
C GLY A 547 -10.67 1.52 13.88
N ILE A 548 -10.63 2.00 12.64
CA ILE A 548 -9.83 1.42 11.54
C ILE A 548 -8.34 1.47 11.88
N ASP A 549 -7.83 2.62 12.32
CA ASP A 549 -6.41 2.76 12.71
C ASP A 549 -6.04 1.77 13.82
N ARG A 550 -6.89 1.62 14.84
CA ARG A 550 -6.68 0.68 15.93
C ARG A 550 -6.68 -0.77 15.43
N LEU A 551 -7.58 -1.12 14.52
CA LEU A 551 -7.61 -2.46 13.91
C LEU A 551 -6.35 -2.72 13.08
N ALA A 552 -5.87 -1.74 12.32
CA ALA A 552 -4.65 -1.87 11.52
C ALA A 552 -3.42 -2.10 12.42
N VAL A 553 -3.27 -1.30 13.48
CA VAL A 553 -2.17 -1.45 14.45
C VAL A 553 -2.25 -2.81 15.16
N GLU A 554 -3.42 -3.20 15.63
CA GLU A 554 -3.61 -4.46 16.36
C GLU A 554 -3.39 -5.68 15.44
N SER A 555 -3.84 -5.62 14.19
CA SER A 555 -3.57 -6.66 13.18
C SER A 555 -2.09 -6.79 12.90
N THR A 556 -1.39 -5.66 12.71
CA THR A 556 0.06 -5.62 12.49
C THR A 556 0.81 -6.16 13.71
N ALA A 557 0.45 -5.75 14.92
CA ALA A 557 1.07 -6.24 16.15
C ALA A 557 0.85 -7.75 16.36
N ARG A 558 -0.29 -8.29 15.93
CA ARG A 558 -0.57 -9.74 16.01
C ARG A 558 0.20 -10.56 14.99
N THR A 559 0.30 -10.06 13.76
CA THR A 559 0.91 -10.78 12.63
C THR A 559 2.43 -10.58 12.54
N GLN A 560 2.94 -9.38 12.78
CA GLN A 560 4.35 -9.01 12.65
C GLN A 560 5.05 -8.89 14.01
N ARG A 561 5.04 -9.96 14.81
CA ARG A 561 5.64 -9.98 16.17
C ARG A 561 7.17 -9.91 16.20
N GLY A 562 7.85 -10.05 15.06
CA GLY A 562 9.32 -10.09 14.97
C GLY A 562 9.96 -11.40 15.47
N SER A 563 9.17 -12.43 15.82
CA SER A 563 9.70 -13.71 16.30
C SER A 563 9.81 -14.74 15.17
N LEU A 564 11.03 -15.19 14.86
CA LEU A 564 11.29 -16.25 13.87
C LEU A 564 10.49 -17.52 14.17
N SER A 565 10.37 -17.91 15.44
CA SER A 565 9.65 -19.14 15.82
C SER A 565 8.15 -19.09 15.52
N ILE A 566 7.55 -17.89 15.55
CA ILE A 566 6.14 -17.70 15.22
C ILE A 566 5.97 -17.77 13.70
N TYR A 567 6.83 -17.06 12.95
CA TYR A 567 6.79 -17.12 11.48
C TYR A 567 7.00 -18.53 10.95
N LEU A 568 8.01 -19.25 11.46
CA LEU A 568 8.25 -20.64 11.09
C LEU A 568 7.06 -21.53 11.49
N GLY A 569 6.50 -21.33 12.69
CA GLY A 569 5.29 -22.04 13.12
C GLY A 569 4.11 -21.82 12.16
N THR A 570 3.88 -20.58 11.72
CA THR A 570 2.84 -20.23 10.75
C THR A 570 3.09 -20.92 9.40
N ILE A 571 4.32 -20.88 8.88
CA ILE A 571 4.69 -21.55 7.62
C ILE A 571 4.40 -23.05 7.71
N LEU A 572 4.86 -23.70 8.80
CA LEU A 572 4.67 -25.13 9.00
C LEU A 572 3.19 -25.51 9.17
N VAL A 573 2.40 -24.70 9.88
CA VAL A 573 0.96 -24.94 10.03
C VAL A 573 0.24 -24.80 8.69
N VAL A 574 0.55 -23.77 7.90
CA VAL A 574 -0.03 -23.59 6.55
C VAL A 574 0.35 -24.76 5.64
N PHE A 575 1.61 -25.19 5.66
CA PHE A 575 2.06 -26.37 4.94
C PHE A 575 1.26 -27.62 5.33
N VAL A 576 1.10 -27.90 6.62
CA VAL A 576 0.32 -29.03 7.13
C VAL A 576 -1.14 -28.94 6.66
N CYS A 577 -1.80 -27.78 6.84
CA CYS A 577 -3.19 -27.60 6.42
C CYS A 577 -3.39 -27.84 4.92
N MET A 578 -2.50 -27.28 4.10
CA MET A 578 -2.58 -27.44 2.64
C MET A 578 -2.29 -28.87 2.18
N ALA A 579 -1.24 -29.50 2.72
CA ALA A 579 -0.86 -30.85 2.36
C ALA A 579 -1.87 -31.89 2.86
N LEU A 580 -2.42 -31.74 4.07
CA LEU A 580 -3.50 -32.61 4.54
C LEU A 580 -4.78 -32.45 3.72
N PHE A 581 -5.12 -31.22 3.31
CA PHE A 581 -6.24 -30.98 2.40
C PHE A 581 -6.08 -31.72 1.06
N ALA A 582 -4.87 -31.77 0.51
CA ALA A 582 -4.56 -32.55 -0.68
C ALA A 582 -4.60 -34.07 -0.40
N LEU A 583 -4.00 -34.54 0.70
CA LEU A 583 -3.96 -35.95 1.09
C LEU A 583 -5.35 -36.55 1.29
N VAL A 584 -6.30 -35.81 1.86
CA VAL A 584 -7.70 -36.27 2.05
C VAL A 584 -8.40 -36.56 0.71
N ARG A 585 -7.89 -36.02 -0.41
CA ARG A 585 -8.45 -36.25 -1.75
C ARG A 585 -7.78 -37.40 -2.51
N VAL A 586 -6.76 -38.03 -1.93
CA VAL A 586 -6.07 -39.18 -2.54
C VAL A 586 -7.01 -40.39 -2.51
N GLN A 587 -7.37 -40.91 -3.69
CA GLN A 587 -8.30 -42.05 -3.81
C GLN A 587 -7.59 -43.41 -3.72
N HIS A 588 -6.36 -43.50 -4.21
CA HIS A 588 -5.57 -44.74 -4.24
C HIS A 588 -4.33 -44.58 -3.39
N TRP A 589 -4.27 -45.35 -2.31
CA TRP A 589 -3.10 -45.42 -1.44
C TRP A 589 -2.14 -46.48 -1.98
N PRO A 590 -0.83 -46.19 -2.01
CA PRO A 590 0.13 -47.14 -2.54
C PRO A 590 0.43 -48.26 -1.55
N ASP A 591 0.86 -49.40 -2.08
CA ASP A 591 1.35 -50.52 -1.28
C ASP A 591 2.65 -50.13 -0.56
N VAL A 592 2.63 -50.20 0.77
CA VAL A 592 3.77 -49.79 1.60
C VAL A 592 4.67 -50.99 1.88
N ARG A 593 5.89 -50.96 1.33
CA ARG A 593 7.00 -51.83 1.76
C ARG A 593 7.71 -51.18 2.94
N LEU A 594 7.74 -51.86 4.08
CA LEU A 594 8.29 -51.31 5.33
C LEU A 594 9.82 -51.33 5.38
N PHE A 595 10.46 -52.38 4.88
CA PHE A 595 11.92 -52.52 4.79
C PHE A 595 12.29 -53.63 3.80
N ASP A 596 13.48 -53.53 3.19
CA ASP A 596 14.04 -54.56 2.31
C ASP A 596 15.00 -55.49 3.07
N HIS A 597 15.76 -54.94 4.02
CA HIS A 597 16.75 -55.67 4.81
C HIS A 597 16.65 -55.31 6.29
N TRP A 598 16.87 -56.29 7.18
CA TRP A 598 16.88 -56.07 8.63
C TRP A 598 17.94 -55.06 9.11
N VAL A 599 19.04 -54.92 8.34
CA VAL A 599 20.06 -53.89 8.57
C VAL A 599 19.47 -52.49 8.45
N GLN A 600 18.49 -52.28 7.57
CA GLN A 600 17.82 -50.99 7.43
C GLN A 600 17.05 -50.61 8.70
N VAL A 601 16.36 -51.59 9.29
CA VAL A 601 15.59 -51.41 10.52
C VAL A 601 16.50 -51.05 11.69
N SER A 602 17.64 -51.73 11.84
CA SER A 602 18.58 -51.42 12.94
C SER A 602 19.17 -50.01 12.81
N ILE A 603 19.56 -49.60 11.60
CA ILE A 603 20.04 -48.23 11.33
C ILE A 603 18.93 -47.20 11.61
N ALA A 604 17.70 -47.46 11.16
CA ALA A 604 16.57 -46.57 11.39
C ALA A 604 16.25 -46.41 12.88
N VAL A 605 16.29 -47.49 13.67
CA VAL A 605 16.09 -47.43 15.12
C VAL A 605 17.14 -46.54 15.79
N VAL A 606 18.42 -46.70 15.43
CA VAL A 606 19.51 -45.85 15.95
C VAL A 606 19.30 -44.39 15.57
N MET A 607 18.93 -44.12 14.31
CA MET A 607 18.66 -42.79 13.80
C MET A 607 17.49 -42.10 14.53
N VAL A 608 16.36 -42.79 14.69
CA VAL A 608 15.18 -42.28 15.40
C VAL A 608 15.50 -42.02 16.88
N TRP A 609 16.22 -42.94 17.53
CA TRP A 609 16.67 -42.75 18.92
C TRP A 609 17.59 -41.54 19.05
N ALA A 610 18.57 -41.39 18.16
CA ALA A 610 19.49 -40.25 18.16
C ALA A 610 18.74 -38.92 17.93
N ALA A 611 17.80 -38.87 16.98
CA ALA A 611 16.97 -37.70 16.71
C ALA A 611 16.10 -37.32 17.92
N PHE A 612 15.48 -38.30 18.57
CA PHE A 612 14.67 -38.09 19.78
C PHE A 612 15.52 -37.55 20.95
N LEU A 613 16.70 -38.15 21.17
CA LEU A 613 17.63 -37.67 22.19
C LEU A 613 18.20 -36.30 21.86
N ALA A 614 18.42 -35.98 20.58
CA ALA A 614 18.88 -34.66 20.14
C ALA A 614 17.82 -33.60 20.43
N ALA A 615 16.56 -33.86 20.08
CA ALA A 615 15.42 -32.96 20.30
C ALA A 615 15.11 -32.73 21.79
N THR A 616 15.41 -33.70 22.65
CA THR A 616 15.23 -33.60 24.11
C THR A 616 16.50 -33.16 24.86
N SER A 617 17.63 -33.00 24.16
CA SER A 617 18.90 -32.63 24.76
C SER A 617 18.88 -31.20 25.29
N ARG A 618 19.39 -31.01 26.50
CA ARG A 618 19.58 -29.69 27.11
C ARG A 618 20.93 -29.06 26.76
N GLY A 619 21.94 -29.89 26.50
CA GLY A 619 23.31 -29.45 26.21
C GLY A 619 23.55 -29.33 24.71
N ARG A 620 24.17 -28.22 24.28
CA ARG A 620 24.43 -27.95 22.85
C ARG A 620 25.37 -28.99 22.24
N LEU A 621 26.47 -29.30 22.93
CA LEU A 621 27.44 -30.30 22.46
C LEU A 621 26.80 -31.69 22.32
N ARG A 622 26.01 -32.11 23.32
CA ARG A 622 25.26 -33.37 23.24
C ARG A 622 24.27 -33.38 22.07
N ALA A 623 23.57 -32.27 21.82
CA ALA A 623 22.64 -32.17 20.70
C ALA A 623 23.36 -32.32 19.36
N VAL A 624 24.47 -31.61 19.16
CA VAL A 624 25.26 -31.69 17.91
C VAL A 624 25.85 -33.08 17.69
N LEU A 625 26.41 -33.72 18.72
CA LEU A 625 26.92 -35.09 18.60
C LEU A 625 25.81 -36.09 18.22
N LEU A 626 24.61 -35.95 18.80
CA LEU A 626 23.47 -36.79 18.47
C LEU A 626 22.92 -36.53 17.07
N THR A 627 22.90 -35.28 16.60
CA THR A 627 22.63 -34.96 15.19
C THR A 627 23.69 -35.61 14.28
N GLY A 628 24.96 -35.61 14.69
CA GLY A 628 26.05 -36.35 14.04
C GLY A 628 25.71 -37.82 13.82
N VAL A 629 25.25 -38.51 14.88
CA VAL A 629 24.84 -39.92 14.80
C VAL A 629 23.73 -40.12 13.76
N THR A 630 22.79 -39.17 13.62
CA THR A 630 21.76 -39.26 12.56
C THR A 630 22.35 -39.15 11.16
N GLY A 631 23.33 -38.28 10.94
CA GLY A 631 24.03 -38.12 9.66
C GLY A 631 24.87 -39.35 9.27
N TYR A 632 25.62 -39.92 10.21
CA TYR A 632 26.37 -41.18 9.96
C TYR A 632 25.43 -42.36 9.72
N SER A 633 24.31 -42.42 10.45
CA SER A 633 23.27 -43.43 10.20
C SER A 633 22.66 -43.27 8.80
N LEU A 634 22.49 -42.04 8.30
CA LEU A 634 22.02 -41.79 6.95
C LEU A 634 23.05 -42.22 5.89
N SER A 635 24.35 -42.03 6.16
CA SER A 635 25.39 -42.57 5.28
C SER A 635 25.32 -44.10 5.20
N LEU A 636 25.16 -44.80 6.32
CA LEU A 636 24.98 -46.26 6.32
C LEU A 636 23.74 -46.69 5.54
N MET A 637 22.65 -45.91 5.60
CA MET A 637 21.48 -46.12 4.75
C MET A 637 21.83 -46.05 3.27
N PHE A 638 22.61 -45.04 2.84
CA PHE A 638 23.05 -44.93 1.45
C PHE A 638 23.94 -46.10 1.02
N VAL A 639 24.82 -46.61 1.89
CA VAL A 639 25.62 -47.81 1.59
C VAL A 639 24.72 -49.03 1.34
N VAL A 640 23.76 -49.27 2.24
CA VAL A 640 22.82 -50.40 2.10
C VAL A 640 21.93 -50.25 0.86
N ALA A 641 21.62 -49.01 0.46
CA ALA A 641 20.87 -48.71 -0.75
C ALA A 641 21.71 -48.74 -2.04
N GLY A 642 23.00 -49.06 -1.98
CA GLY A 642 23.89 -49.12 -3.15
C GLY A 642 24.31 -47.75 -3.70
N ALA A 643 24.32 -46.70 -2.86
CA ALA A 643 24.72 -45.34 -3.22
C ALA A 643 26.05 -44.93 -2.54
N PRO A 644 27.20 -45.49 -2.97
CA PRO A 644 28.50 -45.28 -2.32
C PRO A 644 28.99 -43.83 -2.40
N ASP A 645 28.73 -43.11 -3.49
CA ASP A 645 29.10 -41.69 -3.63
C ASP A 645 28.38 -40.81 -2.60
N LEU A 646 27.05 -40.97 -2.49
CA LEU A 646 26.25 -40.25 -1.50
C LEU A 646 26.70 -40.58 -0.08
N ALA A 647 27.01 -41.85 0.19
CA ALA A 647 27.51 -42.29 1.50
C ALA A 647 28.84 -41.62 1.85
N LEU A 648 29.80 -41.61 0.91
CA LEU A 648 31.11 -40.97 1.08
C LEU A 648 30.95 -39.46 1.32
N THR A 649 30.19 -38.77 0.47
CA THR A 649 29.95 -37.32 0.64
C THR A 649 29.25 -37.00 1.95
N GLN A 650 28.27 -37.81 2.36
CA GLN A 650 27.54 -37.60 3.61
C GLN A 650 28.46 -37.73 4.84
N VAL A 651 29.36 -38.72 4.86
CA VAL A 651 30.35 -38.88 5.95
C VAL A 651 31.26 -37.65 6.02
N LEU A 652 31.77 -37.20 4.87
CA LEU A 652 32.69 -36.08 4.81
C LEU A 652 32.01 -34.78 5.25
N VAL A 653 30.80 -34.50 4.73
CA VAL A 653 30.01 -33.32 5.11
C VAL A 653 29.63 -33.36 6.59
N GLU A 654 29.20 -34.51 7.12
CA GLU A 654 28.85 -34.66 8.53
C GLU A 654 30.08 -34.42 9.43
N THR A 655 31.24 -34.91 9.04
CA THR A 655 32.48 -34.71 9.80
C THR A 655 32.87 -33.23 9.81
N ILE A 656 32.82 -32.55 8.65
CA ILE A 656 33.16 -31.13 8.55
C ILE A 656 32.16 -30.27 9.32
N SER A 657 30.87 -30.54 9.16
CA SER A 657 29.81 -29.77 9.85
C SER A 657 29.91 -29.93 11.36
N LEU A 658 30.23 -31.12 11.88
CA LEU A 658 30.46 -31.36 13.30
C LEU A 658 31.63 -30.54 13.82
N VAL A 659 32.75 -30.50 13.10
CA VAL A 659 33.90 -29.67 13.46
C VAL A 659 33.50 -28.18 13.48
N ILE A 660 32.82 -27.69 12.45
CA ILE A 660 32.34 -26.31 12.37
C ILE A 660 31.40 -25.98 13.54
N PHE A 661 30.43 -26.85 13.83
CA PHE A 661 29.51 -26.65 14.95
C PHE A 661 30.25 -26.62 16.30
N VAL A 662 31.28 -27.44 16.49
CA VAL A 662 32.12 -27.39 17.69
C VAL A 662 32.87 -26.06 17.79
N LEU A 663 33.42 -25.55 16.68
CA LEU A 663 34.09 -24.25 16.63
C LEU A 663 33.16 -23.08 16.95
N VAL A 664 31.87 -23.18 16.61
CA VAL A 664 30.87 -22.17 16.95
C VAL A 664 30.38 -22.33 18.39
N ILE A 665 30.10 -23.57 18.83
CA ILE A 665 29.54 -23.86 20.17
C ILE A 665 30.50 -23.47 21.29
N ARG A 666 31.83 -23.50 21.07
CA ARG A 666 32.82 -23.07 22.07
C ARG A 666 32.61 -21.61 22.55
N LYS A 667 31.90 -20.78 21.78
CA LYS A 667 31.56 -19.39 22.14
C LYS A 667 30.10 -19.20 22.57
N LEU A 668 29.31 -20.27 22.61
CA LEU A 668 27.92 -20.23 23.05
C LEU A 668 27.77 -20.86 24.45
N PRO A 669 26.75 -20.48 25.24
CA PRO A 669 26.50 -21.11 26.53
C PRO A 669 26.29 -22.63 26.39
N ARG A 670 26.79 -23.41 27.35
CA ARG A 670 26.71 -24.88 27.36
C ARG A 670 25.29 -25.43 27.15
N TYR A 671 24.29 -24.72 27.64
CA TYR A 671 22.88 -25.10 27.57
C TYR A 671 22.07 -24.15 26.68
N PHE A 672 20.95 -24.64 26.14
CA PHE A 672 20.00 -23.78 25.45
C PHE A 672 19.31 -22.81 26.43
N THR A 673 19.29 -21.52 26.09
CA THR A 673 18.83 -20.42 26.94
C THR A 673 17.30 -20.24 26.96
N ASN A 674 16.60 -20.75 25.94
CA ASN A 674 15.18 -20.46 25.75
C ASN A 674 14.32 -21.51 26.49
N ARG A 675 13.55 -21.05 27.48
CA ARG A 675 12.59 -21.90 28.23
C ARG A 675 11.17 -21.54 27.81
N PRO A 676 10.56 -22.23 26.83
CA PRO A 676 9.17 -22.00 26.47
C PRO A 676 8.25 -22.34 27.65
N LEU A 677 7.15 -21.60 27.81
CA LEU A 677 6.07 -21.97 28.74
C LEU A 677 5.58 -23.39 28.44
N SER A 678 5.13 -24.12 29.46
CA SER A 678 4.69 -25.53 29.34
C SER A 678 3.66 -25.73 28.21
N SER A 679 2.70 -24.81 28.07
CA SER A 679 1.70 -24.81 27.00
C SER A 679 2.32 -24.63 25.60
N THR A 680 3.22 -23.67 25.43
CA THR A 680 3.87 -23.42 24.13
C THR A 680 4.78 -24.57 23.69
N ARG A 681 5.31 -25.34 24.64
CA ARG A 681 6.09 -26.55 24.35
C ARG A 681 5.22 -27.62 23.68
N TRP A 682 4.03 -27.88 24.21
CA TRP A 682 3.12 -28.88 23.63
C TRP A 682 2.62 -28.50 22.24
N TRP A 683 2.35 -27.22 21.99
CA TRP A 683 2.03 -26.75 20.64
C TRP A 683 3.17 -26.99 19.63
N ARG A 684 4.43 -26.76 20.03
CA ARG A 684 5.58 -27.04 19.15
C ARG A 684 5.73 -28.54 18.87
N VAL A 685 5.50 -29.39 19.88
CA VAL A 685 5.50 -30.85 19.72
C VAL A 685 4.39 -31.28 18.77
N LEU A 686 3.18 -30.77 18.94
CA LEU A 686 2.05 -31.07 18.05
C LEU A 686 2.36 -30.67 16.61
N VAL A 687 2.85 -29.44 16.38
CA VAL A 687 3.22 -28.98 15.04
C VAL A 687 4.34 -29.84 14.45
N ALA A 688 5.36 -30.19 15.22
CA ALA A 688 6.45 -31.06 14.76
C ALA A 688 5.95 -32.46 14.36
N LEU A 689 5.06 -33.05 15.17
CA LEU A 689 4.43 -34.34 14.86
C LEU A 689 3.58 -34.25 13.59
N LEU A 690 2.73 -33.22 13.48
CA LEU A 690 1.90 -33.01 12.30
C LEU A 690 2.74 -32.83 11.04
N VAL A 691 3.81 -32.03 11.10
CA VAL A 691 4.74 -31.82 9.98
C VAL A 691 5.41 -33.14 9.60
N GLY A 692 5.98 -33.86 10.57
CA GLY A 692 6.66 -35.14 10.32
C GLY A 692 5.73 -36.18 9.69
N THR A 693 4.52 -36.35 10.24
CA THR A 693 3.50 -37.25 9.68
C THR A 693 3.08 -36.81 8.28
N THR A 694 2.84 -35.51 8.07
CA THR A 694 2.42 -34.98 6.77
C THR A 694 3.49 -35.21 5.70
N VAL A 695 4.76 -34.89 5.99
CA VAL A 695 5.87 -35.14 5.06
C VAL A 695 6.00 -36.62 4.74
N THR A 696 5.84 -37.50 5.74
CA THR A 696 5.88 -38.95 5.56
C THR A 696 4.75 -39.43 4.64
N LEU A 697 3.50 -39.00 4.89
CA LEU A 697 2.35 -39.36 4.05
C LEU A 697 2.50 -38.84 2.61
N VAL A 698 2.96 -37.60 2.44
CA VAL A 698 3.25 -37.03 1.12
C VAL A 698 4.32 -37.86 0.39
N ALA A 699 5.41 -38.22 1.08
CA ALA A 699 6.48 -39.03 0.48
C ALA A 699 5.98 -40.43 0.08
N LEU A 700 5.16 -41.08 0.91
CA LEU A 700 4.55 -42.38 0.61
C LEU A 700 3.65 -42.30 -0.64
N VAL A 701 2.71 -41.36 -0.66
CA VAL A 701 1.78 -41.17 -1.79
C VAL A 701 2.56 -40.81 -3.06
N ALA A 702 3.53 -39.89 -2.99
CA ALA A 702 4.34 -39.48 -4.14
C ALA A 702 5.21 -40.62 -4.68
N GLY A 703 5.75 -41.47 -3.80
CA GLY A 703 6.55 -42.63 -4.21
C GLY A 703 5.73 -43.65 -4.98
N GLY A 704 4.53 -43.98 -4.49
CA GLY A 704 3.68 -44.99 -5.13
C GLY A 704 2.77 -44.49 -6.25
N SER A 705 2.75 -43.18 -6.53
CA SER A 705 2.08 -42.60 -7.69
C SER A 705 2.97 -42.47 -8.93
N ARG A 706 4.21 -42.99 -8.88
CA ARG A 706 5.12 -43.06 -10.03
C ARG A 706 4.66 -44.12 -11.02
N THR A 707 3.96 -43.70 -12.08
CA THR A 707 3.44 -44.59 -13.13
C THR A 707 4.22 -44.53 -14.44
N ALA A 708 5.04 -43.49 -14.65
CA ALA A 708 5.87 -43.34 -15.84
C ALA A 708 7.16 -44.18 -15.75
N THR A 709 7.65 -44.64 -16.90
CA THR A 709 8.95 -45.33 -17.01
C THR A 709 10.08 -44.42 -16.48
N PRO A 710 10.92 -44.88 -15.52
CA PRO A 710 11.99 -44.07 -14.97
C PRO A 710 13.04 -43.69 -16.03
N VAL A 711 13.47 -42.43 -16.03
CA VAL A 711 14.55 -41.97 -16.93
C VAL A 711 15.88 -42.68 -16.66
N SER A 712 16.04 -43.25 -15.45
CA SER A 712 17.24 -43.97 -15.01
C SER A 712 17.55 -45.23 -15.82
N GLU A 713 16.59 -45.82 -16.55
CA GLU A 713 16.83 -47.04 -17.35
C GLU A 713 17.92 -46.82 -18.41
N ARG A 714 18.04 -45.59 -18.93
CA ARG A 714 19.04 -45.24 -19.97
C ARG A 714 20.31 -44.63 -19.39
N TRP A 715 20.40 -44.42 -18.09
CA TRP A 715 21.54 -43.68 -17.50
C TRP A 715 22.86 -44.46 -17.56
N TYR A 716 22.81 -45.80 -17.59
CA TYR A 716 24.00 -46.62 -17.80
C TYR A 716 24.60 -46.38 -19.20
N ASP A 717 23.78 -46.46 -20.25
CA ASP A 717 24.22 -46.24 -21.63
C ASP A 717 24.68 -44.80 -21.82
N LEU A 718 23.91 -43.82 -21.33
CA LEU A 718 24.25 -42.41 -21.45
C LEU A 718 25.55 -42.05 -20.70
N ALA A 719 25.78 -42.63 -19.51
CA ALA A 719 27.01 -42.37 -18.76
C ALA A 719 28.26 -42.86 -19.51
N TYR A 720 28.15 -43.99 -20.21
CA TYR A 720 29.27 -44.57 -20.96
C TYR A 720 29.43 -43.97 -22.36
N GLU A 721 28.34 -43.81 -23.12
CA GLU A 721 28.37 -43.33 -24.51
C GLU A 721 28.57 -41.81 -24.61
N PHE A 722 27.96 -41.03 -23.72
CA PHE A 722 28.01 -39.58 -23.76
C PHE A 722 29.03 -39.01 -22.77
N GLY A 723 29.06 -39.55 -21.54
CA GLY A 723 29.95 -39.06 -20.49
C GLY A 723 31.28 -39.80 -20.37
N TYR A 724 31.49 -40.86 -21.14
CA TYR A 724 32.72 -41.67 -21.20
C TYR A 724 33.21 -42.26 -19.86
N GLY A 725 32.30 -42.45 -18.89
CA GLY A 725 32.63 -42.88 -17.53
C GLY A 725 31.82 -44.07 -17.04
N LYS A 726 32.38 -44.81 -16.08
CA LYS A 726 31.69 -45.94 -15.43
C LYS A 726 30.90 -45.53 -14.19
N ASN A 727 31.25 -44.40 -13.56
CA ASN A 727 30.50 -43.89 -12.41
C ASN A 727 29.30 -43.06 -12.88
N ILE A 728 28.11 -43.69 -12.90
CA ILE A 728 26.86 -43.05 -13.34
C ILE A 728 26.55 -41.79 -12.51
N VAL A 729 26.83 -41.79 -11.20
CA VAL A 729 26.52 -40.65 -10.33
C VAL A 729 27.45 -39.47 -10.64
N ASN A 730 28.76 -39.70 -10.67
CA ASN A 730 29.70 -38.61 -10.97
C ASN A 730 29.46 -38.07 -12.38
N VAL A 731 29.31 -38.94 -13.39
CA VAL A 731 29.00 -38.54 -14.77
C VAL A 731 27.67 -37.78 -14.86
N ALA A 732 26.66 -38.14 -14.07
CA ALA A 732 25.43 -37.35 -14.00
C ALA A 732 25.68 -35.94 -13.47
N LEU A 733 26.53 -35.78 -12.45
CA LEU A 733 26.83 -34.50 -11.83
C LEU A 733 27.74 -33.61 -12.67
N VAL A 734 28.72 -34.17 -13.40
CA VAL A 734 29.72 -33.38 -14.13
C VAL A 734 29.45 -33.25 -15.62
N ASP A 735 28.50 -34.04 -16.15
CA ASP A 735 28.23 -34.13 -17.58
C ASP A 735 26.74 -33.97 -17.90
N MET A 736 25.93 -35.01 -17.63
CA MET A 736 24.51 -35.04 -18.06
C MET A 736 23.66 -33.94 -17.40
N ARG A 737 23.95 -33.62 -16.14
CA ARG A 737 23.29 -32.57 -15.35
C ARG A 737 24.31 -31.61 -14.73
N ALA A 738 25.40 -31.34 -15.45
CA ALA A 738 26.47 -30.43 -15.02
C ALA A 738 25.99 -29.03 -14.59
N TRP A 739 24.85 -28.61 -15.13
CA TRP A 739 24.20 -27.35 -14.75
C TRP A 739 23.78 -27.30 -13.27
N ASP A 740 23.35 -28.42 -12.71
CA ASP A 740 22.94 -28.49 -11.30
C ASP A 740 24.16 -28.32 -10.39
N THR A 741 25.25 -29.03 -10.69
CA THR A 741 26.51 -28.92 -9.96
C THR A 741 27.14 -27.53 -10.10
N PHE A 742 27.02 -26.88 -11.26
CA PHE A 742 27.42 -25.48 -11.43
C PHE A 742 26.62 -24.53 -10.50
N GLY A 743 25.31 -24.76 -10.37
CA GLY A 743 24.46 -24.03 -9.43
C GLY A 743 24.87 -24.25 -7.97
N GLU A 744 25.10 -25.50 -7.59
CA GLU A 744 25.53 -25.89 -6.23
C GLU A 744 26.86 -25.24 -5.84
N ILE A 745 27.89 -25.31 -6.70
CA ILE A 745 29.19 -24.67 -6.40
C ILE A 745 29.07 -23.14 -6.31
N SER A 746 28.18 -22.53 -7.10
CA SER A 746 27.90 -21.10 -7.00
C SER A 746 27.27 -20.75 -5.66
N VAL A 747 26.34 -21.57 -5.16
CA VAL A 747 25.74 -21.42 -3.82
C VAL A 747 26.80 -21.56 -2.73
N LEU A 748 27.75 -22.49 -2.85
CA LEU A 748 28.85 -22.64 -1.89
C LEU A 748 29.76 -21.40 -1.87
N VAL A 749 30.12 -20.86 -3.03
CA VAL A 749 30.90 -19.62 -3.12
C VAL A 749 30.16 -18.46 -2.44
N ILE A 750 28.86 -18.31 -2.69
CA ILE A 750 28.02 -17.28 -2.07
C ILE A 750 27.93 -17.48 -0.55
N ALA A 751 27.71 -18.71 -0.09
CA ALA A 751 27.61 -19.03 1.33
C ALA A 751 28.92 -18.74 2.06
N ALA A 752 30.06 -19.20 1.52
CA ALA A 752 31.39 -18.94 2.07
C ALA A 752 31.66 -17.42 2.15
N THR A 753 31.50 -16.72 1.02
CA THR A 753 31.71 -15.26 0.94
C THR A 753 30.77 -14.49 1.89
N GLY A 754 29.52 -14.95 2.05
CA GLY A 754 28.54 -14.38 2.96
C GLY A 754 28.93 -14.55 4.43
N VAL A 755 29.37 -15.74 4.83
CA VAL A 755 29.88 -16.03 6.18
C VAL A 755 31.11 -15.16 6.47
N ALA A 756 32.08 -15.14 5.56
CA ALA A 756 33.28 -14.31 5.69
C ALA A 756 32.92 -12.81 5.80
N SER A 757 31.97 -12.32 4.99
CA SER A 757 31.56 -10.92 5.00
C SER A 757 30.84 -10.51 6.28
N LEU A 758 30.05 -11.41 6.89
CA LEU A 758 29.37 -11.16 8.17
C LEU A 758 30.35 -11.13 9.35
N ILE A 759 31.40 -11.93 9.29
CA ILE A 759 32.41 -12.03 10.37
C ILE A 759 33.46 -10.92 10.23
N PHE A 760 33.96 -10.66 9.03
CA PHE A 760 35.06 -9.73 8.77
C PHE A 760 34.62 -8.38 8.17
N LEU A 761 33.54 -7.79 8.70
CA LEU A 761 32.95 -6.51 8.25
C LEU A 761 33.93 -5.32 8.08
N ARG A 762 35.20 -5.42 8.51
CA ARG A 762 36.23 -4.38 8.37
C ARG A 762 37.56 -4.78 7.70
N SER A 763 37.85 -6.05 7.45
CA SER A 763 39.08 -6.44 6.71
C SER A 763 38.89 -7.77 5.97
N ARG A 764 38.39 -7.69 4.74
CA ARG A 764 38.24 -8.85 3.83
C ARG A 764 39.57 -9.49 3.39
N THR A 765 40.67 -8.79 3.57
CA THR A 765 42.03 -9.23 3.26
C THR A 765 42.80 -9.31 4.57
N THR A 766 42.68 -10.43 5.28
CA THR A 766 43.66 -10.76 6.31
C THR A 766 44.96 -11.11 5.58
N ASP A 767 46.01 -10.32 5.81
CA ASP A 767 47.36 -10.72 5.39
C ASP A 767 47.67 -12.07 6.03
N VAL A 768 48.00 -13.06 5.19
CA VAL A 768 48.42 -14.39 5.62
C VAL A 768 49.74 -14.21 6.36
N THR A 769 49.67 -14.16 7.69
CA THR A 769 50.82 -13.91 8.56
C THR A 769 51.57 -15.21 8.77
N ARG A 770 52.84 -15.25 8.38
CA ARG A 770 53.64 -16.47 8.48
C ARG A 770 54.00 -16.75 9.94
N THR A 771 54.23 -18.03 10.26
CA THR A 771 54.58 -18.45 11.62
C THR A 771 55.83 -17.74 12.15
N ALA A 772 56.81 -17.49 11.27
CA ALA A 772 58.04 -16.77 11.61
C ALA A 772 57.80 -15.28 11.96
N GLU A 773 56.92 -14.59 11.23
CA GLU A 773 56.57 -13.18 11.48
C GLU A 773 55.75 -13.03 12.78
N ALA A 774 54.89 -14.00 13.08
CA ALA A 774 54.13 -14.04 14.32
C ALA A 774 55.00 -14.33 15.54
N MET A 775 56.07 -15.13 15.38
CA MET A 775 57.06 -15.38 16.42
C MET A 775 57.94 -14.16 16.68
N GLU A 776 58.36 -13.42 15.63
CA GLU A 776 59.06 -12.13 15.79
C GLU A 776 58.23 -11.10 16.56
N GLN A 777 56.91 -11.06 16.36
CA GLN A 777 56.00 -10.22 17.16
C GLN A 777 55.77 -10.71 18.59
N HIS A 778 56.01 -11.99 18.89
CA HIS A 778 55.80 -12.58 20.22
C HIS A 778 57.08 -12.52 21.08
N ASP A 779 58.26 -12.59 20.46
CA ASP A 779 59.57 -12.49 21.12
C ASP A 779 59.85 -11.10 21.72
N ASP A 780 59.14 -10.05 21.29
CA ASP A 780 59.19 -8.71 21.91
C ASP A 780 58.44 -8.63 23.25
N ASP A 781 57.50 -9.55 23.54
CA ASP A 781 56.64 -9.50 24.74
C ASP A 781 57.02 -10.53 25.83
N HIS A 782 57.71 -11.63 25.52
CA HIS A 782 58.18 -12.60 26.53
C HIS A 782 59.47 -13.34 26.12
N LYS A 783 60.58 -13.06 26.83
CA LYS A 783 61.93 -13.58 26.53
C LYS A 783 62.33 -14.92 27.18
N ASP A 784 61.45 -15.60 27.89
CA ASP A 784 61.83 -16.81 28.64
C ASP A 784 60.85 -17.96 28.34
N ASP A 785 61.17 -18.81 27.35
CA ASP A 785 60.82 -20.24 27.33
C ASP A 785 61.39 -20.94 26.07
N HIS A 786 62.64 -21.40 26.13
CA HIS A 786 63.20 -22.29 25.11
C HIS A 786 63.04 -23.76 25.50
N HIS A 787 62.06 -24.44 24.90
CA HIS A 787 61.94 -25.89 24.95
C HIS A 787 61.87 -26.50 23.53
N PRO A 788 62.82 -27.38 23.15
CA PRO A 788 62.80 -28.08 21.86
C PRO A 788 61.90 -29.31 21.94
N GLY A 789 60.87 -29.35 21.11
CA GLY A 789 59.99 -30.51 21.00
C GLY A 789 58.70 -30.21 20.24
N VAL A 790 58.78 -29.54 19.09
CA VAL A 790 57.61 -29.13 18.32
C VAL A 790 57.60 -29.81 16.96
N TRP A 791 56.51 -30.54 16.68
CA TRP A 791 56.35 -31.37 15.49
C TRP A 791 55.68 -30.63 14.32
N LEU A 792 54.91 -29.58 14.63
CA LEU A 792 54.25 -28.65 13.70
C LEU A 792 54.72 -27.22 13.98
N ARG A 793 54.96 -26.39 12.96
CA ARG A 793 55.60 -25.08 13.12
C ARG A 793 54.80 -24.12 14.02
N GLY A 794 53.48 -24.10 13.88
CA GLY A 794 52.58 -23.26 14.68
C GLY A 794 52.38 -23.70 16.13
N GLY A 795 52.84 -24.90 16.52
CA GLY A 795 52.65 -25.46 17.87
C GLY A 795 53.34 -24.64 18.96
N GLN A 796 54.34 -23.82 18.60
CA GLN A 796 55.03 -22.88 19.50
C GLN A 796 54.16 -21.66 19.86
N THR A 797 53.12 -21.36 19.08
CA THR A 797 52.22 -20.22 19.30
C THR A 797 51.05 -20.54 20.26
N LEU A 798 50.95 -21.78 20.74
CA LEU A 798 49.92 -22.24 21.67
C LEU A 798 50.47 -22.40 23.09
N SER A 799 49.63 -22.12 24.09
CA SER A 799 50.03 -22.31 25.49
C SER A 799 50.31 -23.79 25.81
N PRO A 800 51.31 -24.11 26.66
CA PRO A 800 51.66 -25.50 27.00
C PRO A 800 50.51 -26.32 27.59
N ARG A 801 49.55 -25.66 28.25
CA ARG A 801 48.38 -26.31 28.88
C ARG A 801 47.29 -26.73 27.88
N THR A 802 47.28 -26.15 26.69
CA THR A 802 46.29 -26.44 25.62
C THR A 802 46.85 -27.35 24.52
N ARG A 803 48.14 -27.66 24.58
CA ARG A 803 48.88 -28.39 23.55
C ARG A 803 48.74 -29.90 23.73
N SER A 804 48.52 -30.63 22.63
CA SER A 804 48.44 -32.10 22.62
C SER A 804 49.48 -32.70 21.67
N LEU A 805 50.57 -33.22 22.22
CA LEU A 805 51.66 -33.82 21.44
C LEU A 805 51.20 -35.02 20.60
N VAL A 806 50.30 -35.85 21.16
CA VAL A 806 49.73 -37.00 20.45
C VAL A 806 48.96 -36.54 19.22
N PHE A 807 48.19 -35.46 19.34
CA PHE A 807 47.39 -34.95 18.24
C PHE A 807 48.25 -34.28 17.15
N GLU A 808 49.33 -33.58 17.51
CA GLU A 808 50.30 -33.02 16.55
C GLU A 808 50.98 -34.12 15.72
N VAL A 809 51.46 -35.19 16.36
CA VAL A 809 52.14 -36.31 15.69
C VAL A 809 51.20 -37.02 14.72
N ILE A 810 49.99 -37.34 15.18
CA ILE A 810 48.97 -37.99 14.34
C ILE A 810 48.60 -37.09 13.16
N THR A 811 48.42 -35.79 13.39
CA THR A 811 48.09 -34.81 12.34
C THR A 811 49.16 -34.77 11.25
N ARG A 812 50.44 -34.77 11.63
CA ARG A 812 51.55 -34.76 10.66
C ARG A 812 51.58 -36.03 9.81
N LEU A 813 51.32 -37.19 10.42
CA LEU A 813 51.27 -38.47 9.71
C LEU A 813 50.07 -38.57 8.76
N LEU A 814 48.90 -38.10 9.20
CA LEU A 814 47.67 -38.18 8.41
C LEU A 814 47.56 -37.12 7.33
N PHE A 815 48.19 -35.94 7.49
CA PHE A 815 48.03 -34.84 6.53
C PHE A 815 48.43 -35.25 5.10
N GLY A 816 49.63 -35.84 4.95
CA GLY A 816 50.12 -36.28 3.64
C GLY A 816 49.24 -37.36 3.01
N SER A 817 48.81 -38.35 3.80
CA SER A 817 47.94 -39.42 3.30
C SER A 817 46.55 -38.93 2.92
N LEU A 818 45.98 -37.99 3.66
CA LEU A 818 44.68 -37.37 3.34
C LEU A 818 44.75 -36.54 2.05
N ILE A 819 45.83 -35.77 1.83
CA ILE A 819 46.01 -35.02 0.58
C ILE A 819 46.19 -35.95 -0.61
N ILE A 820 46.95 -37.04 -0.47
CA ILE A 820 47.08 -38.05 -1.54
C ILE A 820 45.72 -38.70 -1.83
N THR A 821 44.97 -39.07 -0.79
CA THR A 821 43.62 -39.65 -0.92
C THR A 821 42.65 -38.67 -1.58
N SER A 822 42.75 -37.38 -1.24
CA SER A 822 41.97 -36.30 -1.82
C SER A 822 42.19 -36.19 -3.35
N ILE A 823 43.44 -36.21 -3.80
CA ILE A 823 43.80 -36.19 -5.22
C ILE A 823 43.36 -37.48 -5.92
N TYR A 824 43.53 -38.64 -5.25
CA TYR A 824 43.06 -39.91 -5.77
C TYR A 824 41.54 -39.90 -6.01
N LEU A 825 40.74 -39.43 -5.04
CA LEU A 825 39.29 -39.35 -5.18
C LEU A 825 38.85 -38.39 -6.29
N LEU A 826 39.59 -37.29 -6.51
CA LEU A 826 39.37 -36.37 -7.62
C LEU A 826 39.59 -37.05 -8.97
N LEU A 827 40.71 -37.77 -9.14
CA LEU A 827 41.07 -38.39 -10.42
C LEU A 827 40.30 -39.70 -10.69
N ALA A 828 39.97 -40.45 -9.63
CA ALA A 828 39.27 -41.73 -9.75
C ALA A 828 37.74 -41.56 -9.90
N GLY A 829 37.18 -40.39 -9.56
CA GLY A 829 35.75 -40.14 -9.47
C GLY A 829 34.95 -40.44 -10.73
N HIS A 830 35.59 -40.37 -11.91
CA HIS A 830 34.94 -40.67 -13.19
C HIS A 830 34.58 -42.16 -13.37
N ASN A 831 35.28 -43.06 -12.68
CA ASN A 831 35.11 -44.51 -12.81
C ASN A 831 34.83 -45.24 -11.49
N LEU A 832 35.22 -44.64 -10.36
CA LEU A 832 35.04 -45.16 -9.01
C LEU A 832 34.32 -44.12 -8.15
N PRO A 833 33.80 -44.50 -6.98
CA PRO A 833 33.19 -43.54 -6.07
C PRO A 833 34.17 -42.43 -5.67
N GLY A 834 33.78 -41.18 -5.82
CA GLY A 834 34.65 -40.01 -5.71
C GLY A 834 34.18 -38.84 -6.58
N GLY A 835 35.08 -37.90 -6.85
CA GLY A 835 34.82 -36.69 -7.65
C GLY A 835 35.39 -35.43 -7.00
N GLY A 836 35.21 -34.28 -7.65
CA GLY A 836 35.76 -33.00 -7.20
C GLY A 836 35.26 -32.57 -5.83
N PHE A 837 34.00 -32.83 -5.52
CA PHE A 837 33.39 -32.47 -4.25
C PHE A 837 33.95 -33.30 -3.08
N ALA A 838 33.93 -34.64 -3.20
CA ALA A 838 34.43 -35.54 -2.15
C ALA A 838 35.93 -35.35 -1.91
N GLY A 839 36.73 -35.25 -2.99
CA GLY A 839 38.14 -34.91 -2.88
C GLY A 839 38.34 -33.59 -2.14
N GLY A 840 37.63 -32.54 -2.54
CA GLY A 840 37.75 -31.21 -1.92
C GLY A 840 37.42 -31.21 -0.43
N LEU A 841 36.42 -31.99 0.01
CA LEU A 841 36.11 -32.14 1.43
C LEU A 841 37.20 -32.89 2.20
N VAL A 842 37.84 -33.92 1.62
CA VAL A 842 38.97 -34.61 2.26
C VAL A 842 40.16 -33.67 2.44
N ALA A 843 40.52 -32.89 1.41
CA ALA A 843 41.53 -31.83 1.56
C ALA A 843 41.13 -30.78 2.60
N GLY A 844 39.87 -30.35 2.59
CA GLY A 844 39.32 -29.46 3.62
C GLY A 844 39.47 -30.02 5.02
N MET A 845 39.17 -31.31 5.23
CA MET A 845 39.37 -32.00 6.51
C MET A 845 40.84 -32.00 6.94
N ALA A 846 41.76 -32.28 6.01
CA ALA A 846 43.20 -32.26 6.28
C ALA A 846 43.67 -30.89 6.79
N LEU A 847 43.13 -29.81 6.22
CA LEU A 847 43.39 -28.44 6.66
C LEU A 847 42.74 -28.14 8.03
N MET A 848 41.49 -28.57 8.25
CA MET A 848 40.80 -28.41 9.53
C MET A 848 41.53 -29.11 10.69
N ILE A 849 42.08 -30.30 10.46
CA ILE A 849 42.85 -31.03 11.47
C ILE A 849 44.13 -30.25 11.83
N ARG A 850 44.82 -29.65 10.85
CA ARG A 850 46.01 -28.79 11.12
C ARG A 850 45.64 -27.55 11.95
N TYR A 851 44.51 -26.92 11.64
CA TYR A 851 43.99 -25.82 12.45
C TYR A 851 43.70 -26.26 13.89
N LEU A 852 43.04 -27.40 14.09
CA LEU A 852 42.75 -27.92 15.43
C LEU A 852 44.03 -28.30 16.20
N ALA A 853 45.08 -28.73 15.51
CA ALA A 853 46.30 -29.24 16.14
C ALA A 853 47.22 -28.12 16.64
N ALA A 854 47.40 -27.05 15.87
CA ALA A 854 48.38 -26.00 16.18
C ALA A 854 47.87 -24.57 15.91
N GLY A 855 46.55 -24.38 15.80
CA GLY A 855 45.92 -23.06 15.75
C GLY A 855 46.03 -22.36 14.40
N ARG A 856 45.76 -21.04 14.40
CA ARG A 856 45.64 -20.23 13.17
C ARG A 856 46.93 -20.19 12.33
N HIS A 857 48.09 -20.03 12.97
CA HIS A 857 49.36 -19.84 12.26
C HIS A 857 49.80 -21.12 11.55
N GLU A 858 49.49 -22.30 12.12
CA GLU A 858 49.75 -23.58 11.44
C GLU A 858 48.87 -23.75 10.20
N LEU A 859 47.60 -23.33 10.26
CA LEU A 859 46.70 -23.37 9.10
C LEU A 859 47.21 -22.46 7.98
N ASP A 860 47.71 -21.28 8.32
CA ASP A 860 48.26 -20.32 7.35
C ASP A 860 49.58 -20.81 6.73
N GLU A 861 50.41 -21.52 7.50
CA GLU A 861 51.61 -22.20 6.99
C GLU A 861 51.26 -23.41 6.11
N ALA A 862 50.18 -24.12 6.42
CA ALA A 862 49.70 -25.29 5.67
C ALA A 862 49.12 -24.91 4.31
N ALA A 863 48.41 -23.79 4.25
CA ALA A 863 47.71 -23.28 3.08
C ALA A 863 47.99 -21.78 2.92
N PRO A 864 49.16 -21.40 2.39
CA PRO A 864 49.59 -19.99 2.26
C PRO A 864 48.83 -19.21 1.17
N PHE A 865 47.67 -19.70 0.74
CA PHE A 865 46.86 -19.12 -0.33
C PHE A 865 45.62 -18.44 0.25
N ASP A 866 45.19 -17.37 -0.39
CA ASP A 866 43.95 -16.66 -0.07
C ASP A 866 42.73 -17.55 -0.45
N ALA A 867 41.82 -17.76 0.51
CA ALA A 867 40.65 -18.60 0.32
C ALA A 867 39.68 -18.02 -0.75
N GLY A 868 39.55 -16.70 -0.81
CA GLY A 868 38.78 -16.00 -1.84
C GLY A 868 39.39 -16.16 -3.24
N ARG A 869 40.73 -16.18 -3.35
CA ARG A 869 41.41 -16.48 -4.62
C ARG A 869 41.19 -17.93 -5.06
N LEU A 870 41.18 -18.88 -4.12
CA LEU A 870 40.88 -20.29 -4.41
C LEU A 870 39.42 -20.46 -4.89
N LEU A 871 38.45 -19.83 -4.21
CA LEU A 871 37.04 -19.81 -4.62
C LEU A 871 36.86 -19.20 -6.01
N GLY A 872 37.49 -18.04 -6.26
CA GLY A 872 37.44 -17.37 -7.56
C GLY A 872 38.13 -18.14 -8.69
N ALA A 873 39.29 -18.74 -8.42
CA ALA A 873 40.01 -19.57 -9.37
C ALA A 873 39.23 -20.86 -9.71
N GLY A 874 38.66 -21.52 -8.71
CA GLY A 874 37.83 -22.70 -8.93
C GLY A 874 36.58 -22.39 -9.76
N LEU A 875 35.91 -21.27 -9.47
CA LEU A 875 34.77 -20.81 -10.26
C LEU A 875 35.18 -20.45 -11.69
N PHE A 876 36.31 -19.76 -11.86
CA PHE A 876 36.86 -19.47 -13.18
C PHE A 876 37.17 -20.74 -13.97
N VAL A 877 37.81 -21.74 -13.35
CA VAL A 877 38.13 -23.03 -13.98
C VAL A 877 36.84 -23.78 -14.37
N ALA A 878 35.83 -23.81 -13.51
CA ALA A 878 34.54 -24.44 -13.82
C ALA A 878 33.82 -23.73 -14.99
N ILE A 879 33.79 -22.39 -15.00
CA ILE A 879 33.20 -21.59 -16.10
C ILE A 879 33.98 -21.80 -17.39
N ALA A 880 35.32 -21.74 -17.33
CA ALA A 880 36.17 -21.93 -18.49
C ALA A 880 35.99 -23.34 -19.08
N SER A 881 35.93 -24.37 -18.24
CA SER A 881 35.64 -25.75 -18.66
C SER A 881 34.25 -25.88 -19.28
N ALA A 882 33.24 -25.19 -18.76
CA ALA A 882 31.88 -25.23 -19.27
C ALA A 882 31.72 -24.57 -20.65
N ILE A 883 32.45 -23.47 -20.89
CA ILE A 883 32.36 -22.67 -22.14
C ILE A 883 33.34 -23.16 -23.20
N ALA A 884 34.49 -23.73 -22.81
CA ALA A 884 35.54 -24.16 -23.74
C ALA A 884 35.03 -25.00 -24.93
N PRO A 885 34.11 -25.98 -24.76
CA PRO A 885 33.54 -26.73 -25.88
C PRO A 885 32.96 -25.88 -27.02
N VAL A 886 32.34 -24.73 -26.70
CA VAL A 886 31.74 -23.81 -27.68
C VAL A 886 32.79 -23.20 -28.60
N LEU A 887 33.99 -22.94 -28.08
CA LEU A 887 35.11 -22.41 -28.87
C LEU A 887 35.61 -23.41 -29.92
N PHE A 888 35.30 -24.69 -29.74
CA PHE A 888 35.65 -25.78 -30.66
C PHE A 888 34.45 -26.31 -31.46
N GLY A 889 33.32 -25.59 -31.45
CA GLY A 889 32.11 -25.94 -32.21
C GLY A 889 31.13 -26.88 -31.51
N GLY A 890 31.39 -27.24 -30.25
CA GLY A 890 30.49 -28.00 -29.38
C GLY A 890 29.45 -27.14 -28.66
N LYS A 891 28.69 -27.76 -27.76
CA LYS A 891 27.69 -27.12 -26.89
C LYS A 891 28.28 -26.83 -25.51
N VAL A 892 27.68 -25.87 -24.80
CA VAL A 892 28.05 -25.57 -23.40
C VAL A 892 27.93 -26.83 -22.56
N LEU A 893 28.95 -27.12 -21.74
CA LEU A 893 29.06 -28.31 -20.87
C LEU A 893 29.16 -29.66 -21.61
N GLU A 894 29.50 -29.67 -22.90
CA GLU A 894 29.79 -30.92 -23.62
C GLU A 894 31.18 -31.47 -23.26
N SER A 895 31.28 -32.76 -22.95
CA SER A 895 32.55 -33.40 -22.64
C SER A 895 33.23 -34.03 -23.85
N TYR A 896 34.57 -34.03 -23.82
CA TYR A 896 35.43 -34.69 -24.79
C TYR A 896 36.33 -35.70 -24.07
N ASP A 897 36.56 -36.84 -24.73
CA ASP A 897 37.51 -37.87 -24.29
C ASP A 897 38.92 -37.56 -24.81
N LEU A 898 39.90 -37.42 -23.90
CA LEU A 898 41.32 -37.33 -24.20
C LEU A 898 42.05 -38.56 -23.64
N LYS A 899 42.45 -39.46 -24.53
CA LYS A 899 43.30 -40.61 -24.18
C LYS A 899 44.76 -40.18 -24.15
N VAL A 900 45.36 -40.17 -22.96
CA VAL A 900 46.79 -39.86 -22.75
C VAL A 900 47.51 -41.15 -22.35
N SER A 901 48.26 -41.75 -23.29
CA SER A 901 49.09 -42.92 -23.01
C SER A 901 50.41 -42.50 -22.38
N ILE A 902 50.64 -42.82 -21.10
CA ILE A 902 51.95 -42.64 -20.46
C ILE A 902 52.74 -43.96 -20.63
N PRO A 903 53.94 -43.95 -21.23
CA PRO A 903 54.73 -45.17 -21.39
C PRO A 903 55.26 -45.67 -20.03
N GLY A 904 54.76 -46.83 -19.57
CA GLY A 904 55.18 -47.55 -18.37
C GLY A 904 54.48 -48.92 -18.24
N PRO A 905 54.94 -49.84 -17.38
CA PRO A 905 54.25 -51.12 -17.16
C PRO A 905 52.89 -50.89 -16.46
N ASP A 906 51.82 -51.43 -17.05
CA ASP A 906 50.42 -51.19 -16.62
C ASP A 906 50.09 -51.70 -15.21
N VAL A 907 50.88 -52.66 -14.70
CA VAL A 907 50.65 -53.33 -13.42
C VAL A 907 51.97 -53.53 -12.68
N TRP A 908 52.03 -53.10 -11.42
CA TRP A 908 53.09 -53.49 -10.49
C TRP A 908 52.68 -54.77 -9.74
N HIS A 909 53.27 -55.91 -10.10
CA HIS A 909 53.07 -57.15 -9.37
C HIS A 909 53.85 -57.11 -8.05
N THR A 910 53.13 -57.10 -6.92
CA THR A 910 53.75 -57.28 -5.60
C THR A 910 53.98 -58.78 -5.32
N PRO A 911 54.99 -59.18 -4.52
CA PRO A 911 55.23 -60.59 -4.15
C PRO A 911 54.08 -61.27 -3.38
N TRP A 912 53.04 -60.52 -3.01
CA TRP A 912 51.92 -60.96 -2.17
C TRP A 912 50.60 -61.10 -2.95
N GLY A 913 50.64 -61.08 -4.30
CA GLY A 913 49.49 -61.38 -5.15
C GLY A 913 48.48 -60.24 -5.33
N ALA A 914 48.83 -59.01 -4.95
CA ALA A 914 48.02 -57.83 -5.25
C ALA A 914 48.59 -57.08 -6.47
N ASP A 915 47.79 -57.01 -7.53
CA ASP A 915 48.06 -56.22 -8.73
C ASP A 915 47.74 -54.76 -8.42
N TRP A 916 48.77 -53.90 -8.37
CA TRP A 916 48.58 -52.46 -8.22
C TRP A 916 48.60 -51.81 -9.61
N PRO A 917 47.50 -51.20 -10.09
CA PRO A 917 47.51 -50.49 -11.36
C PRO A 917 48.45 -49.28 -11.24
N MET A 918 49.51 -49.24 -12.03
CA MET A 918 50.30 -48.01 -12.20
C MET A 918 49.62 -47.09 -13.22
N LEU A 919 50.06 -45.85 -13.31
CA LEU A 919 49.57 -44.83 -14.25
C LEU A 919 49.87 -45.25 -15.72
N GLY A 920 49.11 -46.21 -16.25
CA GLY A 920 49.10 -46.62 -17.66
C GLY A 920 48.30 -45.66 -18.55
N ASP A 921 47.51 -46.17 -19.50
CA ASP A 921 46.60 -45.37 -20.33
C ASP A 921 45.61 -44.56 -19.48
N LEU A 922 45.88 -43.26 -19.31
CA LEU A 922 45.03 -42.33 -18.58
C LEU A 922 43.90 -41.88 -19.49
N HIS A 923 42.71 -42.40 -19.22
CA HIS A 923 41.46 -41.97 -19.82
C HIS A 923 40.98 -40.67 -19.16
N LEU A 924 41.44 -39.52 -19.67
CA LEU A 924 41.14 -38.19 -19.12
C LEU A 924 39.98 -37.56 -19.90
N VAL A 925 38.85 -37.39 -19.23
CA VAL A 925 37.69 -36.71 -19.81
C VAL A 925 37.74 -35.23 -19.44
N SER A 926 37.35 -34.33 -20.35
CA SER A 926 37.37 -32.88 -20.10
C SER A 926 36.55 -32.46 -18.87
N SER A 927 35.56 -33.26 -18.46
CA SER A 927 34.80 -33.09 -17.20
C SER A 927 35.67 -33.16 -15.94
N THR A 928 36.87 -33.76 -16.01
CA THR A 928 37.85 -33.73 -14.90
C THR A 928 38.33 -32.30 -14.62
N VAL A 929 38.41 -31.43 -15.64
CA VAL A 929 38.76 -30.00 -15.45
C VAL A 929 37.66 -29.26 -14.71
N PHE A 930 36.40 -29.57 -15.01
CA PHE A 930 35.25 -29.06 -14.27
C PHE A 930 35.31 -29.52 -12.80
N ASP A 931 35.59 -30.80 -12.55
CA ASP A 931 35.78 -31.38 -11.21
C ASP A 931 36.95 -30.74 -10.44
N ILE A 932 38.04 -30.35 -11.12
CA ILE A 932 39.13 -29.57 -10.51
C ILE A 932 38.62 -28.19 -10.06
N GLY A 933 37.75 -27.54 -10.86
CA GLY A 933 37.09 -26.30 -10.47
C GLY A 933 36.24 -26.47 -9.19
N VAL A 934 35.42 -27.51 -9.14
CA VAL A 934 34.61 -27.88 -7.97
C VAL A 934 35.51 -28.14 -6.75
N TYR A 935 36.57 -28.92 -6.93
CA TYR A 935 37.55 -29.24 -5.89
C TYR A 935 38.17 -27.98 -5.26
N LEU A 936 38.63 -27.05 -6.09
CA LEU A 936 39.21 -25.79 -5.62
C LEU A 936 38.21 -24.93 -4.85
N ILE A 937 36.94 -24.91 -5.27
CA ILE A 937 35.87 -24.20 -4.56
C ILE A 937 35.63 -24.83 -3.17
N VAL A 938 35.53 -26.16 -3.09
CA VAL A 938 35.26 -26.84 -1.82
C VAL A 938 36.43 -26.70 -0.85
N VAL A 939 37.67 -26.80 -1.33
CA VAL A 939 38.88 -26.53 -0.53
C VAL A 939 38.91 -25.07 -0.07
N GLY A 940 38.63 -24.13 -0.98
CA GLY A 940 38.55 -22.70 -0.67
C GLY A 940 37.50 -22.40 0.39
N MET A 941 36.31 -22.99 0.29
CA MET A 941 35.23 -22.86 1.27
C MET A 941 35.65 -23.43 2.63
N ALA A 942 36.23 -24.64 2.67
CA ALA A 942 36.66 -25.25 3.92
C ALA A 942 37.73 -24.38 4.61
N LEU A 943 38.69 -23.86 3.84
CA LEU A 943 39.72 -22.94 4.33
C LEU A 943 39.12 -21.62 4.84
N ASP A 944 38.15 -21.06 4.12
CA ASP A 944 37.47 -19.81 4.50
C ASP A 944 36.63 -19.98 5.78
N LEU A 945 35.91 -21.10 5.92
CA LEU A 945 35.18 -21.45 7.14
C LEU A 945 36.12 -21.70 8.32
N ALA A 946 37.25 -22.37 8.10
CA ALA A 946 38.29 -22.59 9.11
C ALA A 946 38.86 -21.26 9.63
N ARG A 947 39.19 -20.34 8.72
CA ARG A 947 39.71 -19.01 9.08
C ARG A 947 38.64 -18.14 9.72
N SER A 948 37.45 -18.03 9.14
CA SER A 948 36.40 -17.15 9.66
C SER A 948 35.86 -17.59 11.03
N LEU A 949 35.49 -18.86 11.19
CA LEU A 949 34.89 -19.37 12.44
C LEU A 949 35.95 -19.83 13.45
N GLY A 950 37.13 -20.20 12.96
CA GLY A 950 38.28 -20.54 13.79
C GLY A 950 39.05 -19.30 14.20
N SER A 951 39.91 -18.80 13.31
CA SER A 951 40.86 -17.73 13.63
C SER A 951 40.22 -16.36 13.84
N GLY A 952 39.22 -15.98 13.04
CA GLY A 952 38.53 -14.68 13.14
C GLY A 952 37.80 -14.49 14.46
N ILE A 953 37.07 -15.51 14.91
CA ILE A 953 36.43 -15.52 16.22
C ILE A 953 37.47 -15.46 17.36
N ASP A 954 38.63 -16.09 17.19
CA ASP A 954 39.70 -16.06 18.19
C ASP A 954 40.41 -14.69 18.25
N VAL A 955 40.52 -13.98 17.12
CA VAL A 955 41.02 -12.59 17.05
C VAL A 955 40.06 -11.63 17.75
N HIS A 956 38.77 -11.64 17.40
CA HIS A 956 37.78 -10.77 18.04
C HIS A 956 37.67 -11.01 19.55
N ALA A 957 37.95 -12.23 20.01
CA ALA A 957 38.00 -12.55 21.44
C ALA A 957 39.26 -12.00 22.13
N LYS A 958 40.41 -11.92 21.44
CA LYS A 958 41.62 -11.27 21.96
C LYS A 958 41.49 -9.75 22.01
N GLU A 959 40.73 -9.18 21.08
CA GLU A 959 40.50 -7.73 20.97
C GLU A 959 39.31 -7.23 21.83
N ASP A 960 38.73 -8.08 22.69
CA ASP A 960 37.54 -7.78 23.51
C ASP A 960 36.31 -7.28 22.72
N LEU A 961 36.29 -7.47 21.40
CA LEU A 961 35.18 -7.09 20.51
C LEU A 961 34.01 -8.09 20.59
N ALA A 962 34.24 -9.29 21.12
CA ALA A 962 33.23 -10.31 21.35
C ALA A 962 33.23 -10.77 22.82
N PRO A 963 32.12 -10.63 23.57
CA PRO A 963 32.11 -11.01 24.97
C PRO A 963 32.20 -12.53 25.15
N LEU A 964 33.18 -12.98 25.93
CA LEU A 964 33.31 -14.39 26.30
C LEU A 964 32.20 -14.80 27.28
N PRO A 965 31.49 -15.91 27.05
CA PRO A 965 30.53 -16.42 28.01
C PRO A 965 31.27 -16.93 29.26
N ILE A 966 30.76 -16.57 30.45
CA ILE A 966 31.28 -17.11 31.72
C ILE A 966 31.10 -18.63 31.70
N SER A 967 32.19 -19.38 31.94
CA SER A 967 32.24 -20.86 31.84
C SER A 967 31.19 -21.59 32.70
N ALA A 968 30.71 -20.95 33.77
CA ALA A 968 29.67 -21.46 34.67
C ALA A 968 28.24 -20.96 34.36
N SER A 969 28.06 -20.04 33.40
CA SER A 969 26.76 -19.40 33.18
C SER A 969 25.79 -20.29 32.41
N THR A 970 24.55 -20.40 32.93
CA THR A 970 23.41 -21.03 32.25
C THR A 970 22.65 -20.05 31.34
N ARG A 971 23.07 -18.78 31.30
CA ARG A 971 22.51 -17.71 30.45
C ARG A 971 23.59 -17.11 29.56
N ALA A 972 23.22 -16.62 28.38
CA ALA A 972 24.11 -15.82 27.53
C ALA A 972 24.29 -14.45 28.19
N ILE A 973 25.18 -14.37 29.17
CA ILE A 973 25.58 -13.12 29.82
C ILE A 973 26.97 -12.80 29.26
N PRO A 974 27.16 -11.65 28.62
CA PRO A 974 28.49 -11.15 28.28
C PRO A 974 29.38 -11.18 29.52
N GLY A 975 30.60 -11.73 29.43
CA GLY A 975 31.59 -11.57 30.51
C GLY A 975 31.76 -10.08 30.80
N GLY A 976 31.36 -9.64 31.98
CA GLY A 976 31.63 -8.26 32.44
C GLY A 976 33.11 -8.14 32.81
N HIS A 977 33.69 -6.96 32.59
CA HIS A 977 34.99 -6.59 33.12
C HIS A 977 35.04 -6.79 34.65
N ASP A 978 35.65 -7.88 35.11
CA ASP A 978 36.05 -8.03 36.50
C ASP A 978 37.28 -7.14 36.76
N ARG A 979 37.04 -5.88 37.12
CA ARG A 979 38.07 -4.98 37.65
C ARG A 979 38.39 -5.22 39.14
N HIS A 980 37.93 -6.32 39.76
CA HIS A 980 38.10 -6.55 41.20
C HIS A 980 38.44 -8.00 41.57
N LEU A 981 39.55 -8.54 41.07
CA LEU A 981 40.18 -9.75 41.66
C LEU A 981 41.71 -9.62 41.75
N HIS A 982 42.18 -8.48 42.26
CA HIS A 982 43.51 -8.38 42.88
C HIS A 982 43.39 -7.70 44.24
N THR A 983 42.88 -8.44 45.24
CA THR A 983 43.12 -8.10 46.65
C THR A 983 44.11 -9.10 47.22
N ARG A 984 45.36 -8.65 47.39
CA ARG A 984 46.32 -9.22 48.34
C ARG A 984 45.71 -9.19 49.75
N PRO A 985 46.07 -10.12 50.65
CA PRO A 985 45.55 -10.14 52.00
C PRO A 985 46.27 -9.09 52.84
N THR A 986 45.56 -8.08 53.35
CA THR A 986 46.13 -7.16 54.34
C THR A 986 45.18 -7.01 55.53
N HIS A 987 45.74 -7.38 56.67
CA HIS A 987 45.28 -7.18 58.04
C HIS A 987 44.47 -5.90 58.27
N ARG A 988 43.36 -6.03 59.02
CA ARG A 988 42.73 -4.93 59.75
C ARG A 988 43.66 -4.43 60.86
N PRO A 989 43.63 -3.11 61.12
CA PRO A 989 43.14 -2.66 62.42
C PRO A 989 42.18 -1.47 62.33
N ASP A 990 41.19 -1.46 63.23
CA ASP A 990 40.49 -0.26 63.75
C ASP A 990 41.45 0.40 64.79
N PRO A 991 41.47 1.72 65.13
CA PRO A 991 40.30 2.57 65.39
C PRO A 991 40.40 4.12 65.17
N ARG A 992 39.20 4.77 65.19
CA ARG A 992 38.84 6.11 65.72
C ARG A 992 39.50 7.42 65.20
N THR A 993 38.69 8.50 65.32
CA THR A 993 39.03 9.96 65.38
C THR A 993 39.56 10.60 64.07
N ASP A 994 39.26 11.82 63.65
CA ASP A 994 38.42 12.95 64.08
C ASP A 994 38.45 13.98 62.91
N GLN A 995 37.54 14.96 62.93
CA GLN A 995 37.67 16.31 62.33
C GLN A 995 37.74 16.55 60.79
N ARG A 996 36.57 16.92 60.22
CA ARG A 996 36.20 18.24 59.65
C ARG A 996 37.00 18.88 58.47
N PRO A 997 36.44 19.91 57.79
CA PRO A 997 36.02 19.90 56.38
C PRO A 997 36.93 20.75 55.47
N ASP A 998 36.68 20.83 54.15
CA ASP A 998 36.26 22.08 53.47
C ASP A 998 36.19 21.98 51.91
N GLN A 999 35.35 22.84 51.33
CA GLN A 999 35.34 23.39 49.94
C GLN A 999 34.64 22.66 48.77
N ARG A 1000 33.39 23.12 48.54
CA ARG A 1000 32.68 23.35 47.24
C ARG A 1000 33.48 24.33 46.32
N PRO A 1001 33.09 24.65 45.04
CA PRO A 1001 31.75 24.52 44.42
C PRO A 1001 31.64 24.13 42.91
N GLU A 1002 30.41 23.73 42.56
CA GLU A 1002 29.56 24.10 41.39
C GLU A 1002 30.03 23.97 39.92
N ARG A 1003 29.19 23.27 39.13
CA ARG A 1003 28.35 23.76 38.00
C ARG A 1003 27.77 22.50 37.30
N GLY A 1004 26.49 22.31 36.99
CA GLY A 1004 25.39 23.22 36.74
C GLY A 1004 25.06 23.23 35.24
N GLY A 1005 24.12 22.37 34.78
CA GLY A 1005 23.58 22.38 33.41
C GLY A 1005 22.60 21.22 33.12
N PRO A 1006 21.31 21.48 32.77
CA PRO A 1006 20.25 20.47 32.68
C PRO A 1006 20.00 19.92 31.26
N PRO A 1007 19.25 18.80 31.11
CA PRO A 1007 19.05 18.13 29.81
C PRO A 1007 17.82 18.63 29.04
N ARG A 1008 17.89 18.47 27.70
CA ARG A 1008 16.73 18.39 26.79
C ARG A 1008 16.45 16.94 26.44
#